data_AF-A4RTQ0-F1
#
_entry.id   AF-A4RTQ0-F1
#
_cell.length_a   1.000
_cell.length_b   1.000
_cell.length_c   1.000
_cell.angle_alpha   90.00
_cell.angle_beta   90.00
_cell.angle_gamma   90.00
#
_symmetry.space_group_name_H-M   'P 1'
#
loop_
_entity.id
_entity.type
_entity.pdbx_description
1 polymer ?
#
loop_
_entity_poly.entity_id
_entity_poly.type
_entity_poly.pdbx_seq_one_letter_code
_entity_poly.pdbx_strand_id
1 'polypeptide(L)'
;MAAFLPYTISPYSSRNPNAAARKSLVSKAMKARAMHRRFARIKAARTYAGEVCAQFATAAVEAPRRALAVALALKAFSLANVSAASSLLDALLLVALCAASVSVNLLERRRGVGKMLKEMAYVEREYLRAQTKGTFLCRWAFDPYEDPAEVNKTSKDKALTNAAVADALATSCALIGVPPEASMALVLDAADGRTSKELAAKGVPPTSIWVPNLYTHVVYALRKNVGVNAVATKVEAFLAARDPRETQLQVIYLDHCGAVDNRTQQLYDVFSRHAIADGGVLAVTFSTRGKRSGNTKAGAVQLAAKAIAEAAEMHGYVLEGDAAPNIRGLVDYTVTVTPELGDTMEKESAQANFARVLRESANAIESATIADNDGAIAAALALWLKDSEAKDASDEALETAKDRRRRRLAADLSKRALARLESGKTLMGSDARALRSLAREVVASARAAAELRDPGSERVAAAAAAARRPSTEAAIFERRYPKCLYMYKTLMFFVFRARAGAVLDGLVKYRDDAKKALDADPEDEVLRGQLNFFDKQVERTRANAEFLTNEVKPNVVAGKTNYLGGLSFAVKDVQAEVDFWTKALGARVTSDVGSGDERVTTLAYGQISLSEDDGGKATVEIRQATSGADVVDVGNVLSYVAVTVPFGLRVSQIYESGGELLYGFGFFDMRSPGGIPVRGQVATRRDPLEVVALNVKNVREAEKFLVAEYGFESVKPLDANSYAPKSPNGSRLLYFTSPTKTFTVILQPWREKTPLRLGDTLRGVVVARGGDFARADVVADPRVAGVPFQSRPLAPEFI
;
A
#
# COMPACT_ATOMS: atom_id res chain seq x y z
N MET A 1 -11.09 24.97 -12.93
CA MET A 1 -11.57 24.98 -11.54
C MET A 1 -12.59 23.85 -11.37
N ALA A 2 -12.74 23.30 -10.17
CA ALA A 2 -13.41 22.05 -9.76
C ALA A 2 -12.59 20.76 -10.04
N ALA A 3 -12.35 19.86 -9.07
CA ALA A 3 -12.91 19.74 -7.73
C ALA A 3 -11.84 19.21 -6.75
N PHE A 4 -11.48 20.01 -5.75
CA PHE A 4 -11.13 19.43 -4.45
C PHE A 4 -12.35 18.64 -4.00
N LEU A 5 -12.15 17.39 -3.55
CA LEU A 5 -13.22 16.69 -2.86
C LEU A 5 -13.70 17.58 -1.71
N PRO A 6 -15.02 17.80 -1.58
CA PRO A 6 -15.55 18.53 -0.44
C PRO A 6 -15.11 17.82 0.84
N TYR A 7 -14.83 18.61 1.88
CA TYR A 7 -14.47 18.08 3.19
C TYR A 7 -15.47 17.02 3.62
N THR A 8 -14.97 15.83 3.93
CA THR A 8 -15.83 14.67 4.21
C THR A 8 -16.16 14.68 5.69
N ILE A 9 -17.23 15.39 6.07
CA ILE A 9 -17.59 15.54 7.48
C ILE A 9 -17.77 14.16 8.11
N SER A 10 -16.90 13.82 9.07
CA SER A 10 -16.94 12.56 9.77
C SER A 10 -18.26 12.45 10.56
N PRO A 11 -18.95 11.30 10.50
CA PRO A 11 -20.16 11.03 11.29
C PRO A 11 -19.95 11.13 12.81
N TYR A 12 -18.70 11.13 13.25
CA TYR A 12 -18.29 11.13 14.66
C TYR A 12 -17.76 12.48 15.16
N SER A 13 -17.71 13.51 14.31
CA SER A 13 -17.11 14.82 14.64
C SER A 13 -18.00 15.76 15.47
N SER A 14 -19.26 15.41 15.74
CA SER A 14 -20.19 16.32 16.44
C SER A 14 -19.96 16.34 17.96
N ARG A 15 -19.85 17.55 18.54
CA ARG A 15 -19.74 17.75 20.00
C ARG A 15 -20.94 17.19 20.78
N ASN A 16 -22.11 17.13 20.15
CA ASN A 16 -23.31 16.47 20.68
C ASN A 16 -23.71 15.31 19.73
N PRO A 17 -23.65 14.05 20.18
CA PRO A 17 -23.90 12.90 19.33
C PRO A 17 -25.40 12.59 19.26
N ASN A 18 -26.19 13.40 18.54
CA ASN A 18 -27.55 12.97 18.22
C ASN A 18 -27.48 11.78 17.24
N ALA A 19 -28.00 10.63 17.65
CA ALA A 19 -27.99 9.39 16.86
C ALA A 19 -28.63 9.57 15.47
N ALA A 20 -29.68 10.41 15.37
CA ALA A 20 -30.33 10.73 14.10
C ALA A 20 -29.40 11.52 13.15
N ALA A 21 -28.68 12.50 13.70
CA ALA A 21 -27.71 13.30 12.93
C ALA A 21 -26.53 12.43 12.45
N ARG A 22 -26.03 11.52 13.31
CA ARG A 22 -24.99 10.55 12.94
C ARG A 22 -25.46 9.63 11.81
N LYS A 23 -26.67 9.04 11.92
CA LYS A 23 -27.24 8.18 10.88
C LYS A 23 -27.40 8.92 9.54
N SER A 24 -27.82 10.19 9.58
CA SER A 24 -27.90 11.04 8.40
C SER A 24 -26.53 11.30 7.76
N LEU A 25 -25.50 11.59 8.57
CA LEU A 25 -24.14 11.81 8.09
C LEU A 25 -23.50 10.54 7.51
N VAL A 26 -23.70 9.38 8.15
CA VAL A 26 -23.28 8.08 7.60
C VAL A 26 -23.96 7.83 6.26
N SER A 27 -25.27 8.03 6.16
CA SER A 27 -26.01 7.86 4.89
C SER A 27 -25.50 8.81 3.80
N LYS A 28 -25.20 10.07 4.13
CA LYS A 28 -24.59 11.03 3.18
C LYS A 28 -23.19 10.60 2.74
N ALA A 29 -22.35 10.15 3.67
CA ALA A 29 -21.01 9.63 3.35
C ALA A 29 -21.10 8.40 2.43
N MET A 30 -22.04 7.49 2.70
CA MET A 30 -22.32 6.31 1.88
C MET A 30 -22.83 6.68 0.48
N LYS A 31 -23.70 7.68 0.34
CA LYS A 31 -24.14 8.19 -0.98
C LYS A 31 -22.98 8.81 -1.77
N ALA A 32 -22.06 9.48 -1.08
CA ALA A 32 -20.86 10.06 -1.70
C ALA A 32 -19.81 9.00 -2.11
N ARG A 33 -19.92 7.76 -1.62
CA ARG A 33 -19.01 6.64 -1.88
C ARG A 33 -18.69 6.44 -3.36
N ALA A 34 -19.71 6.51 -4.23
CA ALA A 34 -19.53 6.36 -5.67
C ALA A 34 -18.64 7.46 -6.28
N MET A 35 -18.80 8.71 -5.82
CA MET A 35 -17.96 9.84 -6.25
C MET A 35 -16.52 9.69 -5.75
N HIS A 36 -16.32 9.28 -4.49
CA HIS A 36 -14.97 9.04 -3.95
C HIS A 36 -14.26 7.89 -4.68
N ARG A 37 -14.96 6.79 -4.95
CA ARG A 37 -14.44 5.67 -5.76
C ARG A 37 -14.10 6.08 -7.19
N ARG A 38 -14.94 6.90 -7.83
CA ARG A 38 -14.64 7.50 -9.15
C ARG A 38 -13.41 8.40 -9.09
N PHE A 39 -13.25 9.16 -8.01
CA PHE A 39 -12.06 9.97 -7.78
C PHE A 39 -10.80 9.12 -7.56
N ALA A 40 -10.89 8.00 -6.82
CA ALA A 40 -9.81 7.01 -6.68
C ALA A 40 -9.29 6.53 -8.03
N ARG A 41 -10.21 6.18 -8.94
CA ARG A 41 -9.89 5.76 -10.31
C ARG A 41 -9.20 6.86 -11.10
N ILE A 42 -9.70 8.09 -11.02
CA ILE A 42 -9.10 9.26 -11.68
C ILE A 42 -7.71 9.56 -11.10
N LYS A 43 -7.53 9.38 -9.79
CA LYS A 43 -6.25 9.57 -9.10
C LYS A 43 -5.25 8.50 -9.53
N ALA A 44 -5.59 7.21 -9.45
CA ALA A 44 -4.73 6.14 -9.96
C ALA A 44 -4.30 6.38 -11.42
N ALA A 45 -5.25 6.78 -12.28
CA ALA A 45 -4.97 7.12 -13.68
C ALA A 45 -4.13 8.40 -13.86
N ARG A 46 -4.19 9.37 -12.93
CA ARG A 46 -3.42 10.62 -12.99
C ARG A 46 -2.09 10.57 -12.26
N THR A 47 -1.93 9.75 -11.23
CA THR A 47 -0.63 9.44 -10.62
C THR A 47 0.24 8.78 -11.68
N TYR A 48 -0.34 7.83 -12.41
CA TYR A 48 0.25 7.25 -13.62
C TYR A 48 0.63 8.33 -14.67
N ALA A 49 -0.27 9.29 -14.97
CA ALA A 49 0.04 10.39 -15.90
C ALA A 49 1.03 11.44 -15.34
N GLY A 50 1.10 11.60 -14.02
CA GLY A 50 1.97 12.53 -13.30
C GLY A 50 3.39 12.00 -13.15
N GLU A 51 3.55 10.69 -13.00
CA GLU A 51 4.82 9.96 -13.09
C GLU A 51 5.38 10.03 -14.51
N VAL A 52 4.52 9.88 -15.53
CA VAL A 52 4.85 10.18 -16.93
C VAL A 52 5.31 11.64 -17.12
N CYS A 53 4.65 12.62 -16.47
CA CYS A 53 5.10 14.02 -16.50
C CYS A 53 6.37 14.29 -15.68
N ALA A 54 6.64 13.53 -14.61
CA ALA A 54 7.86 13.61 -13.81
C ALA A 54 9.06 13.04 -14.58
N GLN A 55 8.84 12.01 -15.40
CA GLN A 55 9.82 11.53 -16.39
C GLN A 55 10.13 12.64 -17.41
N PHE A 56 9.12 13.35 -17.94
CA PHE A 56 9.32 14.53 -18.80
C PHE A 56 10.06 15.69 -18.10
N ALA A 57 9.78 15.96 -16.83
CA ALA A 57 10.46 17.00 -16.05
C ALA A 57 11.91 16.62 -15.71
N THR A 58 12.21 15.33 -15.55
CA THR A 58 13.57 14.83 -15.31
C THR A 58 14.41 14.90 -16.59
N ALA A 59 13.83 14.56 -17.75
CA ALA A 59 14.42 14.81 -19.07
C ALA A 59 14.70 16.31 -19.33
N ALA A 60 13.80 17.20 -18.90
CA ALA A 60 13.97 18.65 -19.02
C ALA A 60 15.04 19.25 -18.07
N VAL A 61 15.38 18.57 -16.96
CA VAL A 61 16.47 18.95 -16.04
C VAL A 61 17.82 18.39 -16.49
N GLU A 62 17.84 17.24 -17.15
CA GLU A 62 19.06 16.63 -17.70
C GLU A 62 19.58 17.36 -18.94
N ALA A 63 18.71 17.92 -19.78
CA ALA A 63 19.13 18.72 -20.94
C ALA A 63 20.06 19.90 -20.58
N PRO A 64 19.77 20.76 -19.58
CA PRO A 64 20.68 21.81 -19.15
C PRO A 64 21.90 21.30 -18.38
N ARG A 65 21.83 20.15 -17.68
CA ARG A 65 23.02 19.52 -17.06
C ARG A 65 24.01 19.00 -18.12
N ARG A 66 23.50 18.40 -19.19
CA ARG A 66 24.29 17.95 -20.35
C ARG A 66 24.87 19.16 -21.10
N ALA A 67 24.09 20.23 -21.29
CA ALA A 67 24.60 21.48 -21.88
C ALA A 67 25.68 22.15 -20.99
N LEU A 68 25.54 22.12 -19.67
CA LEU A 68 26.52 22.63 -18.71
C LEU A 68 27.81 21.79 -18.71
N ALA A 69 27.69 20.46 -18.79
CA ALA A 69 28.83 19.56 -18.91
C ALA A 69 29.58 19.75 -20.23
N VAL A 70 28.86 19.94 -21.34
CA VAL A 70 29.45 20.27 -22.66
C VAL A 70 30.11 21.64 -22.65
N ALA A 71 29.49 22.65 -22.02
CA ALA A 71 30.07 23.98 -21.87
C ALA A 71 31.34 23.97 -21.00
N LEU A 72 31.35 23.23 -19.89
CA LEU A 72 32.53 23.03 -19.04
C LEU A 72 33.63 22.25 -19.77
N ALA A 73 33.28 21.22 -20.53
CA ALA A 73 34.22 20.44 -21.34
C ALA A 73 34.85 21.30 -22.45
N LEU A 74 34.05 22.12 -23.16
CA LEU A 74 34.54 23.06 -24.16
C LEU A 74 35.42 24.15 -23.54
N LYS A 75 35.11 24.62 -22.34
CA LYS A 75 35.93 25.61 -21.62
C LYS A 75 37.24 25.02 -21.11
N ALA A 76 37.21 23.78 -20.59
CA ALA A 76 38.41 23.04 -20.23
C ALA A 76 39.29 22.74 -21.45
N PHE A 77 38.68 22.39 -22.59
CA PHE A 77 39.37 22.19 -23.87
C PHE A 77 39.97 23.50 -24.41
N SER A 78 39.26 24.61 -24.29
CA SER A 78 39.73 25.96 -24.65
C SER A 78 40.93 26.40 -23.79
N LEU A 79 40.89 26.15 -22.49
CA LEU A 79 41.99 26.46 -21.55
C LEU A 79 43.23 25.59 -21.81
N ALA A 80 43.04 24.36 -22.30
CA ALA A 80 44.11 23.42 -22.58
C ALA A 80 44.80 23.65 -23.94
N ASN A 81 44.10 24.18 -24.96
CA ASN A 81 44.57 24.11 -26.35
C ASN A 81 44.73 25.44 -27.09
N VAL A 82 44.41 26.62 -26.53
CA VAL A 82 44.53 27.90 -27.27
C VAL A 82 45.18 29.01 -26.45
N SER A 83 46.33 29.51 -26.90
CA SER A 83 47.10 30.61 -26.30
C SER A 83 46.56 32.02 -26.62
N ALA A 84 45.31 32.13 -27.07
CA ALA A 84 44.65 33.41 -27.34
C ALA A 84 43.20 33.33 -26.84
N ALA A 85 42.98 33.80 -25.62
CA ALA A 85 41.65 33.90 -25.02
C ALA A 85 40.78 34.88 -25.82
N SER A 86 39.78 34.35 -26.51
CA SER A 86 38.69 35.15 -27.07
C SER A 86 37.78 35.58 -25.92
N SER A 87 37.90 36.83 -25.48
CA SER A 87 37.08 37.42 -24.41
C SER A 87 35.57 37.31 -24.69
N LEU A 88 35.18 37.26 -25.96
CA LEU A 88 33.82 37.07 -26.41
C LEU A 88 33.30 35.64 -26.16
N LEU A 89 34.15 34.62 -26.37
CA LEU A 89 33.81 33.23 -26.13
C LEU A 89 33.68 32.96 -24.62
N ASP A 90 34.53 33.58 -23.82
CA ASP A 90 34.47 33.51 -22.37
C ASP A 90 33.20 34.16 -21.79
N ALA A 91 32.80 35.31 -22.32
CA ALA A 91 31.56 35.98 -21.94
C ALA A 91 30.32 35.15 -22.32
N LEU A 92 30.28 34.57 -23.52
CA LEU A 92 29.18 33.69 -23.96
C LEU A 92 29.08 32.42 -23.11
N LEU A 93 30.21 31.83 -22.72
CA LEU A 93 30.25 30.67 -21.82
C LEU A 93 29.77 31.01 -20.41
N LEU A 94 30.12 32.19 -19.87
CA LEU A 94 29.64 32.68 -18.58
C LEU A 94 28.12 32.93 -18.60
N VAL A 95 27.59 33.52 -19.67
CA VAL A 95 26.15 33.71 -19.85
C VAL A 95 25.41 32.38 -19.97
N ALA A 96 25.96 31.40 -20.69
CA ALA A 96 25.39 30.06 -20.80
C ALA A 96 25.39 29.32 -19.45
N LEU A 97 26.47 29.45 -18.66
CA LEU A 97 26.57 28.92 -17.30
C LEU A 97 25.54 29.55 -16.36
N CYS A 98 25.37 30.87 -16.39
CA CYS A 98 24.35 31.57 -15.60
C CYS A 98 22.93 31.21 -16.03
N ALA A 99 22.64 31.11 -17.33
CA ALA A 99 21.32 30.73 -17.84
C ALA A 99 20.97 29.28 -17.49
N ALA A 100 21.94 28.35 -17.60
CA ALA A 100 21.75 26.94 -17.26
C ALA A 100 21.55 26.74 -15.75
N SER A 101 22.35 27.39 -14.91
CA SER A 101 22.21 27.31 -13.44
C SER A 101 20.91 27.92 -12.93
N VAL A 102 20.45 29.04 -13.49
CA VAL A 102 19.12 29.63 -13.20
C VAL A 102 18.00 28.69 -13.66
N SER A 103 18.15 28.04 -14.81
CA SER A 103 17.16 27.09 -15.36
C SER A 103 17.06 25.81 -14.52
N VAL A 104 18.17 25.23 -14.09
CA VAL A 104 18.20 24.07 -13.18
C VAL A 104 17.55 24.41 -11.84
N ASN A 105 17.84 25.59 -11.27
CA ASN A 105 17.25 26.05 -10.00
C ASN A 105 15.73 26.36 -10.14
N LEU A 106 15.27 26.81 -11.31
CA LEU A 106 13.85 26.99 -11.64
C LEU A 106 13.11 25.66 -11.88
N LEU A 107 13.81 24.62 -12.38
CA LEU A 107 13.25 23.31 -12.70
C LEU A 107 13.27 22.33 -11.52
N GLU A 108 14.27 22.36 -10.63
CA GLU A 108 14.23 21.64 -9.34
C GLU A 108 13.06 22.11 -8.47
N ARG A 109 12.69 23.40 -8.57
CA ARG A 109 11.46 23.95 -7.98
C ARG A 109 10.17 23.40 -8.59
N ARG A 110 10.22 22.63 -9.70
CA ARG A 110 9.04 22.05 -10.39
C ARG A 110 8.87 20.54 -10.21
N ARG A 111 9.81 19.80 -9.60
CA ARG A 111 9.49 18.48 -9.01
C ARG A 111 8.40 18.68 -7.96
N GLY A 112 7.46 17.75 -7.81
CA GLY A 112 6.27 17.90 -6.95
C GLY A 112 6.56 18.51 -5.57
N VAL A 113 7.70 18.17 -4.97
CA VAL A 113 8.21 18.75 -3.73
C VAL A 113 8.40 20.27 -3.81
N GLY A 114 8.91 20.86 -4.88
CA GLY A 114 9.11 22.31 -5.02
C GLY A 114 7.83 23.12 -5.25
N LYS A 115 6.86 22.57 -5.99
CA LYS A 115 5.52 23.16 -6.13
C LYS A 115 4.75 23.03 -4.82
N MET A 116 4.82 21.86 -4.19
CA MET A 116 4.26 21.59 -2.87
C MET A 116 4.91 22.48 -1.81
N LEU A 117 6.23 22.70 -1.83
CA LEU A 117 6.93 23.63 -0.94
C LEU A 117 6.46 25.07 -1.16
N LYS A 118 6.18 25.50 -2.39
CA LYS A 118 5.61 26.82 -2.67
C LYS A 118 4.16 26.95 -2.19
N GLU A 119 3.32 25.95 -2.46
CA GLU A 119 1.93 25.90 -1.98
C GLU A 119 1.88 25.79 -0.46
N MET A 120 2.77 25.01 0.16
CA MET A 120 2.91 24.89 1.60
C MET A 120 3.47 26.15 2.22
N ALA A 121 4.44 26.83 1.60
CA ALA A 121 4.90 28.14 2.05
C ALA A 121 3.79 29.21 1.92
N TYR A 122 2.92 29.11 0.91
CA TYR A 122 1.73 29.95 0.78
C TYR A 122 0.70 29.63 1.87
N VAL A 123 0.37 28.35 2.10
CA VAL A 123 -0.56 27.90 3.15
C VAL A 123 -0.03 28.25 4.54
N GLU A 124 1.25 28.05 4.79
CA GLU A 124 1.96 28.45 6.02
C GLU A 124 1.88 29.97 6.19
N ARG A 125 2.14 30.75 5.14
CA ARG A 125 2.00 32.21 5.17
C ARG A 125 0.57 32.67 5.42
N GLU A 126 -0.43 32.07 4.78
CA GLU A 126 -1.84 32.38 4.98
C GLU A 126 -2.32 31.94 6.37
N TYR A 127 -1.84 30.81 6.88
CA TYR A 127 -2.10 30.33 8.24
C TYR A 127 -1.52 31.30 9.29
N LEU A 128 -0.27 31.72 9.14
CA LEU A 128 0.38 32.71 9.99
C LEU A 128 -0.29 34.10 9.88
N ARG A 129 -0.74 34.49 8.68
CA ARG A 129 -1.55 35.71 8.47
C ARG A 129 -2.93 35.62 9.13
N ALA A 130 -3.57 34.46 9.10
CA ALA A 130 -4.84 34.25 9.78
C ALA A 130 -4.69 34.25 11.30
N GLN A 131 -3.60 33.70 11.83
CA GLN A 131 -3.26 33.81 13.26
C GLN A 131 -3.02 35.27 13.70
N THR A 132 -2.45 36.11 12.83
CA THR A 132 -2.18 37.53 13.13
C THR A 132 -3.38 38.47 12.89
N LYS A 133 -4.39 38.04 12.13
CA LYS A 133 -5.67 38.78 11.93
C LYS A 133 -6.72 38.49 12.99
N GLY A 134 -6.61 37.36 13.70
CA GLY A 134 -7.37 37.14 14.93
C GLY A 134 -6.94 38.18 15.96
N THR A 135 -7.89 38.74 16.70
CA THR A 135 -7.65 39.69 17.79
C THR A 135 -6.40 39.30 18.61
N PHE A 136 -5.62 40.32 19.00
CA PHE A 136 -4.40 40.32 19.84
C PHE A 136 -4.45 39.51 21.17
N LEU A 137 -5.46 38.64 21.35
CA LEU A 137 -5.78 37.85 22.52
C LEU A 137 -5.62 36.32 22.32
N CYS A 138 -5.09 35.85 21.20
CA CYS A 138 -4.47 34.52 21.18
C CYS A 138 -3.11 34.63 21.89
N ARG A 139 -3.19 34.64 23.22
CA ARG A 139 -2.06 34.50 24.13
C ARG A 139 -1.06 33.53 23.51
N TRP A 140 0.21 33.93 23.52
CA TRP A 140 1.32 33.01 23.72
C TRP A 140 0.95 32.13 24.91
N ALA A 141 0.19 31.07 24.66
CA ALA A 141 -0.05 30.04 25.64
C ALA A 141 1.32 29.39 25.80
N PHE A 142 1.82 29.42 27.03
CA PHE A 142 3.04 28.73 27.44
C PHE A 142 3.08 27.38 26.73
N ASP A 143 4.11 27.19 25.92
CA ASP A 143 4.23 26.01 25.10
C ASP A 143 4.48 24.81 26.03
N PRO A 144 3.61 23.79 26.06
CA PRO A 144 3.88 22.60 26.86
C PRO A 144 5.10 21.81 26.35
N TYR A 145 5.70 22.21 25.22
CA TYR A 145 6.90 21.63 24.61
C TYR A 145 8.16 22.49 24.76
N GLU A 146 8.11 23.64 25.45
CA GLU A 146 9.24 24.57 25.57
C GLU A 146 10.40 24.03 26.42
N ASP A 147 10.19 22.93 27.16
CA ASP A 147 11.30 22.13 27.68
C ASP A 147 10.86 20.67 27.97
N PRO A 148 11.29 19.65 27.18
CA PRO A 148 11.04 18.25 27.47
C PRO A 148 11.97 17.69 28.55
N ALA A 149 12.70 18.53 29.29
CA ALA A 149 13.56 18.11 30.38
C ALA A 149 12.72 17.42 31.49
N GLU A 150 12.93 16.11 31.61
CA GLU A 150 12.38 15.14 32.58
C GLU A 150 11.13 14.34 32.18
N VAL A 151 10.05 14.93 31.69
CA VAL A 151 8.78 14.18 31.43
C VAL A 151 8.84 13.35 30.12
N ASN A 152 9.65 13.78 29.15
CA ASN A 152 9.83 13.13 27.84
C ASN A 152 11.07 12.22 27.77
N LYS A 153 11.65 11.82 28.91
CA LYS A 153 12.53 10.64 28.99
C LYS A 153 11.74 9.47 28.39
N THR A 154 12.19 8.99 27.23
CA THR A 154 11.58 7.95 26.40
C THR A 154 10.91 6.87 27.24
N SER A 155 9.58 6.92 27.38
CA SER A 155 8.86 5.75 27.87
C SER A 155 9.09 4.63 26.86
N LYS A 156 9.47 3.43 27.31
CA LYS A 156 9.66 2.24 26.47
C LYS A 156 8.54 2.06 25.44
N ASP A 157 7.31 2.39 25.84
CA ASP A 157 6.08 2.35 25.04
C ASP A 157 6.15 3.19 23.74
N LYS A 158 6.80 4.36 23.77
CA LYS A 158 6.92 5.25 22.60
C LYS A 158 7.97 4.78 21.60
N ALA A 159 9.05 4.19 22.10
CA ALA A 159 10.03 3.53 21.25
C ALA A 159 9.38 2.35 20.52
N LEU A 160 8.51 1.59 21.21
CA LEU A 160 7.75 0.49 20.61
C LEU A 160 6.81 0.95 19.50
N THR A 161 6.02 2.02 19.71
CA THR A 161 5.12 2.52 18.64
C THR A 161 5.89 3.01 17.43
N ASN A 162 7.03 3.68 17.62
CA ASN A 162 7.87 4.13 16.50
C ASN A 162 8.48 2.97 15.74
N ALA A 163 8.99 1.96 16.47
CA ALA A 163 9.49 0.73 15.89
C ALA A 163 8.39 -0.04 15.12
N ALA A 164 7.15 -0.04 15.61
CA ALA A 164 6.01 -0.64 14.92
C ALA A 164 5.67 0.05 13.60
N VAL A 165 5.75 1.38 13.55
CA VAL A 165 5.54 2.12 12.30
C VAL A 165 6.65 1.81 11.30
N ALA A 166 7.90 1.76 11.75
CA ALA A 166 9.05 1.47 10.90
C ALA A 166 9.08 0.00 10.41
N ASP A 167 8.73 -0.95 11.28
CA ASP A 167 8.57 -2.37 10.93
C ASP A 167 7.43 -2.55 9.94
N ALA A 168 6.28 -1.92 10.21
CA ALA A 168 5.14 -2.00 9.29
C ALA A 168 5.46 -1.44 7.91
N LEU A 169 6.21 -0.33 7.83
CA LEU A 169 6.71 0.17 6.55
C LEU A 169 7.57 -0.89 5.86
N ALA A 170 8.59 -1.42 6.54
CA ALA A 170 9.51 -2.37 5.95
C ALA A 170 8.80 -3.64 5.46
N THR A 171 7.87 -4.15 6.25
CA THR A 171 7.02 -5.30 5.89
C THR A 171 6.09 -4.97 4.72
N SER A 172 5.44 -3.80 4.73
CA SER A 172 4.61 -3.31 3.62
C SER A 172 5.42 -3.20 2.33
N CYS A 173 6.58 -2.53 2.37
CA CYS A 173 7.53 -2.36 1.28
C CYS A 173 7.97 -3.71 0.68
N ALA A 174 8.35 -4.67 1.53
CA ALA A 174 8.72 -6.01 1.09
C ALA A 174 7.56 -6.72 0.39
N LEU A 175 6.34 -6.59 0.91
CA LEU A 175 5.16 -7.28 0.38
C LEU A 175 4.64 -6.67 -0.92
N ILE A 176 4.84 -5.38 -1.17
CA ILE A 176 4.42 -4.70 -2.41
C ILE A 176 5.54 -4.55 -3.44
N GLY A 177 6.78 -4.94 -3.11
CA GLY A 177 7.93 -4.81 -4.00
C GLY A 177 8.43 -3.36 -4.19
N VAL A 178 8.16 -2.46 -3.23
CA VAL A 178 8.62 -1.06 -3.27
C VAL A 178 9.73 -0.85 -2.24
N PRO A 179 10.92 -0.37 -2.63
CA PRO A 179 12.00 -0.12 -1.67
C PRO A 179 11.67 1.06 -0.74
N PRO A 180 12.11 1.04 0.54
CA PRO A 180 11.90 2.14 1.47
C PRO A 180 12.39 3.51 0.95
N GLU A 181 13.43 3.53 0.12
CA GLU A 181 14.00 4.72 -0.51
C GLU A 181 13.02 5.45 -1.45
N ALA A 182 12.08 4.70 -2.03
CA ALA A 182 11.03 5.24 -2.89
C ALA A 182 9.76 5.65 -2.12
N SER A 183 9.74 5.42 -0.80
CA SER A 183 8.55 5.66 0.02
C SER A 183 8.37 7.12 0.41
N MET A 184 7.13 7.58 0.41
CA MET A 184 6.73 8.86 0.98
C MET A 184 5.96 8.65 2.28
N ALA A 185 6.24 9.48 3.29
CA ALA A 185 5.61 9.38 4.60
C ALA A 185 4.97 10.71 5.02
N LEU A 186 3.82 10.61 5.68
CA LEU A 186 3.21 11.70 6.45
C LEU A 186 3.26 11.32 7.92
N VAL A 187 3.95 12.11 8.72
CA VAL A 187 4.20 11.81 10.13
C VAL A 187 3.86 13.02 10.99
N LEU A 188 3.11 12.83 12.07
CA LEU A 188 3.02 13.84 13.12
C LEU A 188 4.13 13.60 14.13
N ASP A 189 5.22 14.35 14.02
CA ASP A 189 6.40 14.20 14.87
C ASP A 189 6.55 15.38 15.84
N ALA A 190 7.24 15.13 16.96
CA ALA A 190 7.64 16.16 17.92
C ALA A 190 9.00 16.77 17.51
N ALA A 191 9.49 17.77 18.26
CA ALA A 191 10.71 18.51 17.91
C ALA A 191 11.98 17.64 17.82
N ASP A 192 11.98 16.45 18.43
CA ASP A 192 13.07 15.48 18.41
C ASP A 192 13.07 14.56 17.17
N GLY A 193 11.97 14.52 16.41
CA GLY A 193 11.86 13.84 15.11
C GLY A 193 12.06 12.33 15.17
N ARG A 194 11.69 11.66 16.27
CA ARG A 194 12.08 10.27 16.52
C ARG A 194 11.49 9.31 15.52
N THR A 195 10.20 9.43 15.19
CA THR A 195 9.58 8.53 14.21
C THR A 195 10.17 8.76 12.82
N SER A 196 10.44 10.02 12.47
CA SER A 196 11.10 10.37 11.21
C SER A 196 12.52 9.77 11.12
N LYS A 197 13.27 9.75 12.23
CA LYS A 197 14.60 9.10 12.30
C LYS A 197 14.52 7.59 12.15
N GLU A 198 13.54 6.93 12.77
CA GLU A 198 13.32 5.49 12.62
C GLU A 198 12.96 5.11 11.17
N LEU A 199 12.11 5.91 10.52
CA LEU A 199 11.80 5.73 9.09
C LEU A 199 13.02 5.96 8.21
N ALA A 200 13.83 6.98 8.50
CA ALA A 200 15.08 7.23 7.79
C ALA A 200 16.09 6.09 7.97
N ALA A 201 16.16 5.49 9.17
CA ALA A 201 17.00 4.31 9.43
C ALA A 201 16.56 3.06 8.64
N LYS A 202 15.30 3.03 8.18
CA LYS A 202 14.79 2.00 7.27
C LYS A 202 14.99 2.31 5.79
N GLY A 203 15.59 3.45 5.44
CA GLY A 203 15.90 3.84 4.06
C GLY A 203 15.03 4.98 3.51
N VAL A 204 14.01 5.45 4.23
CA VAL A 204 13.15 6.55 3.74
C VAL A 204 13.94 7.87 3.68
N PRO A 205 14.00 8.57 2.54
CA PRO A 205 14.69 9.85 2.47
C PRO A 205 14.02 10.88 3.39
N PRO A 206 14.76 11.64 4.22
CA PRO A 206 14.17 12.69 5.06
C PRO A 206 13.37 13.73 4.26
N THR A 207 13.80 14.00 3.02
CA THR A 207 13.12 14.87 2.07
C THR A 207 11.80 14.31 1.52
N SER A 208 11.45 13.07 1.84
CA SER A 208 10.20 12.40 1.50
C SER A 208 9.27 12.24 2.70
N ILE A 209 9.69 12.73 3.88
CA ILE A 209 8.93 12.72 5.13
C ILE A 209 8.32 14.10 5.34
N TRP A 210 6.98 14.17 5.32
CA TRP A 210 6.22 15.39 5.55
C TRP A 210 5.68 15.44 6.98
N VAL A 211 5.90 16.56 7.66
CA VAL A 211 5.47 16.76 9.06
C VAL A 211 4.67 18.05 9.22
N PRO A 212 3.34 18.03 9.00
CA PRO A 212 2.49 19.17 9.32
C PRO A 212 2.36 19.31 10.84
N ASN A 213 2.70 20.48 11.37
CA ASN A 213 2.60 20.75 12.81
C ASN A 213 2.02 22.15 13.05
N LEU A 214 1.28 22.35 14.14
CA LEU A 214 0.72 23.66 14.48
C LEU A 214 1.74 24.59 15.14
N TYR A 215 2.79 24.02 15.75
CA TYR A 215 3.76 24.76 16.52
C TYR A 215 4.99 25.11 15.66
N THR A 216 5.21 26.40 15.44
CA THR A 216 6.27 26.92 14.58
C THR A 216 7.68 26.60 15.09
N HIS A 217 7.89 26.55 16.41
CA HIS A 217 9.18 26.17 16.99
C HIS A 217 9.51 24.68 16.72
N VAL A 218 8.51 23.77 16.76
CA VAL A 218 8.68 22.36 16.38
C VAL A 218 9.05 22.24 14.90
N VAL A 219 8.36 22.98 14.04
CA VAL A 219 8.65 23.02 12.60
C VAL A 219 10.09 23.48 12.35
N TYR A 220 10.53 24.52 13.05
CA TYR A 220 11.92 25.00 12.97
C TYR A 220 12.92 23.92 13.42
N ALA A 221 12.69 23.28 14.56
CA ALA A 221 13.55 22.23 15.09
C ALA A 221 13.64 21.02 14.14
N LEU A 222 12.53 20.57 13.58
CA LEU A 222 12.47 19.45 12.63
C LEU A 222 13.22 19.77 11.33
N ARG A 223 13.05 20.97 10.78
CA ARG A 223 13.78 21.41 9.58
C ARG A 223 15.29 21.50 9.84
N LYS A 224 15.69 22.09 10.97
CA LYS A 224 17.09 22.38 11.27
C LYS A 224 17.88 21.17 11.78
N ASN A 225 17.28 20.38 12.66
CA ASN A 225 17.98 19.33 13.41
C ASN A 225 17.71 17.92 12.86
N VAL A 226 16.67 17.72 12.06
CA VAL A 226 16.26 16.40 11.54
C VAL A 226 16.28 16.37 10.00
N GLY A 227 16.05 17.51 9.34
CA GLY A 227 16.15 17.64 7.88
C GLY A 227 14.92 17.16 7.09
N VAL A 228 13.76 17.09 7.75
CA VAL A 228 12.49 16.68 7.13
C VAL A 228 11.65 17.86 6.62
N ASN A 229 10.68 17.59 5.76
CA ASN A 229 9.74 18.61 5.26
C ASN A 229 8.65 18.92 6.30
N ALA A 230 9.01 19.62 7.38
CA ALA A 230 8.02 20.11 8.33
C ALA A 230 7.32 21.37 7.81
N VAL A 231 6.02 21.57 8.12
CA VAL A 231 5.22 22.73 7.68
C VAL A 231 4.29 23.19 8.80
N ALA A 232 4.19 24.51 9.03
CA ALA A 232 3.29 25.05 10.04
C ALA A 232 1.82 25.07 9.54
N THR A 233 1.12 23.94 9.68
CA THR A 233 -0.26 23.76 9.23
C THR A 233 -0.97 22.60 9.95
N LYS A 234 -2.29 22.48 9.73
CA LYS A 234 -3.10 21.33 10.18
C LYS A 234 -3.00 20.16 9.20
N VAL A 235 -3.15 18.92 9.67
CA VAL A 235 -3.18 17.71 8.82
C VAL A 235 -4.28 17.82 7.76
N GLU A 236 -5.46 18.29 8.14
CA GLU A 236 -6.59 18.40 7.23
C GLU A 236 -6.30 19.46 6.15
N ALA A 237 -5.67 20.57 6.52
CA ALA A 237 -5.25 21.60 5.57
C ALA A 237 -4.13 21.11 4.65
N PHE A 238 -3.18 20.33 5.18
CA PHE A 238 -2.15 19.66 4.39
C PHE A 238 -2.79 18.71 3.37
N LEU A 239 -3.58 17.73 3.82
CA LEU A 239 -4.28 16.79 2.95
C LEU A 239 -5.22 17.49 1.97
N ALA A 240 -5.81 18.62 2.36
CA ALA A 240 -6.66 19.42 1.50
C ALA A 240 -5.90 20.19 0.43
N ALA A 241 -4.70 20.66 0.73
CA ALA A 241 -3.85 21.38 -0.21
C ALA A 241 -3.10 20.45 -1.16
N ARG A 242 -2.88 19.18 -0.78
CA ARG A 242 -2.27 18.19 -1.66
C ARG A 242 -3.05 18.07 -2.96
N ASP A 243 -2.33 18.14 -4.07
CA ASP A 243 -2.93 17.88 -5.37
C ASP A 243 -3.47 16.44 -5.36
N PRO A 244 -4.74 16.21 -5.74
CA PRO A 244 -5.28 14.90 -6.04
C PRO A 244 -4.38 13.99 -6.89
N ARG A 245 -3.41 14.53 -7.62
CA ARG A 245 -2.49 13.83 -8.53
C ARG A 245 -1.12 13.50 -7.92
N GLU A 246 -0.85 13.95 -6.70
CA GLU A 246 0.42 13.64 -6.04
C GLU A 246 0.54 12.17 -5.63
N THR A 247 1.79 11.69 -5.62
CA THR A 247 2.19 10.35 -5.19
C THR A 247 1.55 10.01 -3.84
N GLN A 248 1.00 8.81 -3.73
CA GLN A 248 0.36 8.38 -2.49
C GLN A 248 1.40 8.17 -1.39
N LEU A 249 0.96 8.26 -0.15
CA LEU A 249 1.81 8.10 1.02
C LEU A 249 1.86 6.62 1.36
N GLN A 250 3.08 6.07 1.42
CA GLN A 250 3.32 4.68 1.80
C GLN A 250 3.08 4.47 3.29
N VAL A 251 3.34 5.50 4.10
CA VAL A 251 3.07 5.53 5.54
C VAL A 251 2.35 6.80 5.90
N ILE A 252 1.26 6.66 6.67
CA ILE A 252 0.62 7.77 7.37
C ILE A 252 0.62 7.44 8.85
N TYR A 253 1.41 8.17 9.63
CA TYR A 253 1.44 8.06 11.08
C TYR A 253 0.90 9.34 11.74
N LEU A 254 -0.31 9.26 12.29
CA LEU A 254 -0.91 10.35 13.06
C LEU A 254 -0.65 10.12 14.55
N ASP A 255 0.50 10.61 15.04
CA ASP A 255 0.83 10.57 16.46
C ASP A 255 0.12 11.69 17.26
N HIS A 256 -0.19 11.38 18.51
CA HIS A 256 -0.82 12.25 19.50
C HIS A 256 -2.10 12.94 19.01
N CYS A 257 -2.99 12.19 18.35
CA CYS A 257 -4.26 12.73 17.88
C CYS A 257 -5.08 13.37 19.02
N GLY A 258 -4.98 12.91 20.26
CA GLY A 258 -5.83 13.40 21.35
C GLY A 258 -7.15 12.64 21.38
N ALA A 259 -8.26 13.25 21.81
CA ALA A 259 -9.55 12.55 21.87
C ALA A 259 -10.05 12.18 20.47
N VAL A 260 -10.64 10.99 20.33
CA VAL A 260 -11.11 10.42 19.05
C VAL A 260 -11.97 11.42 18.28
N ASP A 261 -13.03 11.94 18.92
CA ASP A 261 -14.00 12.86 18.31
C ASP A 261 -13.36 14.07 17.60
N ASN A 262 -12.25 14.59 18.13
CA ASN A 262 -11.58 15.77 17.59
C ASN A 262 -10.74 15.49 16.33
N ARG A 263 -10.54 14.21 16.00
CA ARG A 263 -9.57 13.76 15.00
C ARG A 263 -10.12 12.74 14.04
N THR A 264 -11.35 12.29 14.26
CA THR A 264 -12.04 11.40 13.32
C THR A 264 -12.15 12.01 11.93
N GLN A 265 -12.27 13.34 11.84
CA GLN A 265 -12.24 14.04 10.57
C GLN A 265 -10.95 13.77 9.78
N GLN A 266 -9.79 13.75 10.46
CA GLN A 266 -8.50 13.48 9.83
C GLN A 266 -8.44 12.06 9.26
N LEU A 267 -8.98 11.07 9.98
CA LEU A 267 -9.08 9.69 9.50
C LEU A 267 -9.90 9.60 8.21
N TYR A 268 -11.05 10.29 8.17
CA TYR A 268 -11.89 10.32 6.99
C TYR A 268 -11.22 11.03 5.82
N ASP A 269 -10.56 12.16 6.06
CA ASP A 269 -9.84 12.91 5.03
C ASP A 269 -8.65 12.12 4.43
N VAL A 270 -7.99 11.26 5.21
CA VAL A 270 -6.93 10.36 4.72
C VAL A 270 -7.48 9.43 3.63
N PHE A 271 -8.58 8.74 3.91
CA PHE A 271 -9.14 7.75 2.99
C PHE A 271 -9.97 8.38 1.87
N SER A 272 -10.76 9.41 2.17
CA SER A 272 -11.64 10.05 1.18
C SER A 272 -10.87 10.71 0.06
N ARG A 273 -9.67 11.22 0.36
CA ARG A 273 -8.73 11.85 -0.59
C ARG A 273 -7.76 10.85 -1.21
N HIS A 274 -7.90 9.57 -0.87
CA HIS A 274 -7.04 8.47 -1.31
C HIS A 274 -5.55 8.79 -1.08
N ALA A 275 -5.24 9.34 0.10
CA ALA A 275 -3.91 9.82 0.43
C ALA A 275 -2.93 8.67 0.68
N ILE A 276 -3.42 7.51 1.12
CA ILE A 276 -2.66 6.29 1.38
C ILE A 276 -2.53 5.42 0.13
N ALA A 277 -1.34 4.84 -0.06
CA ALA A 277 -1.03 3.92 -1.14
C ALA A 277 -1.70 2.56 -0.94
N ASP A 278 -1.88 1.81 -2.03
CA ASP A 278 -2.30 0.41 -1.95
C ASP A 278 -1.20 -0.44 -1.29
N GLY A 279 -1.59 -1.29 -0.33
CA GLY A 279 -0.67 -1.99 0.56
C GLY A 279 0.08 -1.08 1.54
N GLY A 280 -0.25 0.22 1.61
CA GLY A 280 0.38 1.20 2.50
C GLY A 280 -0.03 1.04 3.97
N VAL A 281 0.69 1.72 4.86
CA VAL A 281 0.52 1.62 6.32
C VAL A 281 -0.22 2.83 6.86
N LEU A 282 -1.30 2.59 7.59
CA LEU A 282 -1.94 3.57 8.45
C LEU A 282 -1.66 3.24 9.90
N ALA A 283 -1.03 4.17 10.61
CA ALA A 283 -0.81 4.09 12.04
C ALA A 283 -1.34 5.35 12.74
N VAL A 284 -1.97 5.18 13.90
CA VAL A 284 -2.59 6.31 14.62
C VAL A 284 -2.50 6.11 16.13
N THR A 285 -2.26 7.18 16.89
CA THR A 285 -2.39 7.14 18.36
C THR A 285 -3.49 8.08 18.86
N PHE A 286 -4.35 7.58 19.74
CA PHE A 286 -5.41 8.36 20.37
C PHE A 286 -5.28 8.37 21.89
N SER A 287 -5.86 9.39 22.50
CA SER A 287 -6.00 9.48 23.95
C SER A 287 -7.27 8.79 24.41
N THR A 288 -7.12 7.94 25.42
CA THR A 288 -8.24 7.34 26.16
C THR A 288 -8.79 8.30 27.22
N ARG A 289 -8.23 9.51 27.39
CA ARG A 289 -8.72 10.54 28.33
C ARG A 289 -10.00 11.25 27.88
N GLY A 290 -10.86 10.60 27.09
CA GLY A 290 -12.17 11.07 26.66
C GLY A 290 -13.19 11.33 27.79
N LYS A 291 -12.76 11.42 29.06
CA LYS A 291 -13.61 11.71 30.21
C LYS A 291 -14.45 12.98 30.06
N ARG A 292 -14.01 13.97 29.27
CA ARG A 292 -14.80 15.19 28.98
C ARG A 292 -16.03 14.94 28.09
N SER A 293 -16.08 13.84 27.33
CA SER A 293 -17.24 13.43 26.51
C SER A 293 -18.01 12.25 27.11
N GLY A 294 -17.71 11.84 28.36
CA GLY A 294 -18.46 10.82 29.09
C GLY A 294 -18.23 9.36 28.65
N ASN A 295 -17.31 9.11 27.71
CA ASN A 295 -17.02 7.75 27.23
C ASN A 295 -16.13 6.96 28.23
N THR A 296 -16.42 5.67 28.42
CA THR A 296 -15.51 4.74 29.10
C THR A 296 -14.24 4.51 28.27
N LYS A 297 -13.17 4.00 28.89
CA LYS A 297 -11.91 3.68 28.18
C LYS A 297 -12.18 2.71 27.02
N ALA A 298 -12.97 1.67 27.28
CA ALA A 298 -13.43 0.71 26.29
C ALA A 298 -14.24 1.34 25.16
N GLY A 299 -15.24 2.16 25.51
CA GLY A 299 -16.05 2.88 24.54
C GLY A 299 -15.22 3.79 23.63
N ALA A 300 -14.16 4.41 24.16
CA ALA A 300 -13.24 5.23 23.38
C ALA A 300 -12.38 4.41 22.39
N VAL A 301 -11.88 3.24 22.82
CA VAL A 301 -11.10 2.33 21.95
C VAL A 301 -11.99 1.80 20.82
N GLN A 302 -13.21 1.38 21.12
CA GLN A 302 -14.16 0.93 20.09
C GLN A 302 -14.52 2.03 19.12
N LEU A 303 -14.76 3.23 19.62
CA LEU A 303 -15.08 4.38 18.77
C LEU A 303 -13.94 4.71 17.81
N ALA A 304 -12.69 4.62 18.27
CA ALA A 304 -11.52 4.81 17.43
C ALA A 304 -11.43 3.72 16.35
N ALA A 305 -11.47 2.45 16.75
CA ALA A 305 -11.34 1.33 15.83
C ALA A 305 -12.46 1.31 14.78
N LYS A 306 -13.71 1.57 15.23
CA LYS A 306 -14.88 1.70 14.37
C LYS A 306 -14.72 2.85 13.36
N ALA A 307 -14.27 4.01 13.83
CA ALA A 307 -14.06 5.14 12.93
C ALA A 307 -12.99 4.88 11.87
N ILE A 308 -11.91 4.15 12.21
CA ILE A 308 -10.86 3.78 11.26
C ILE A 308 -11.40 2.80 10.21
N ALA A 309 -12.06 1.72 10.65
CA ALA A 309 -12.61 0.69 9.76
C ALA A 309 -13.68 1.25 8.82
N GLU A 310 -14.64 2.02 9.37
CA GLU A 310 -15.69 2.62 8.56
C GLU A 310 -15.14 3.65 7.56
N ALA A 311 -14.17 4.48 7.97
CA ALA A 311 -13.54 5.43 7.05
C ALA A 311 -12.85 4.70 5.88
N ALA A 312 -12.11 3.64 6.14
CA ALA A 312 -11.46 2.85 5.10
C ALA A 312 -12.48 2.24 4.13
N GLU A 313 -13.47 1.51 4.64
CA GLU A 313 -14.41 0.75 3.81
C GLU A 313 -15.38 1.63 3.01
N MET A 314 -15.86 2.72 3.61
CA MET A 314 -16.67 3.71 2.90
C MET A 314 -15.92 4.33 1.73
N HIS A 315 -14.61 4.43 1.82
CA HIS A 315 -13.76 4.98 0.77
C HIS A 315 -13.07 3.89 -0.10
N GLY A 316 -13.44 2.61 0.06
CA GLY A 316 -13.03 1.53 -0.83
C GLY A 316 -11.71 0.86 -0.49
N TYR A 317 -11.24 1.02 0.75
CA TYR A 317 -10.08 0.30 1.28
C TYR A 317 -10.52 -0.87 2.15
N VAL A 318 -9.72 -1.93 2.13
CA VAL A 318 -9.75 -3.07 3.04
C VAL A 318 -8.59 -2.92 4.01
N LEU A 319 -8.87 -3.02 5.31
CA LEU A 319 -7.83 -2.99 6.33
C LEU A 319 -7.38 -4.41 6.65
N GLU A 320 -6.10 -4.53 6.97
CA GLU A 320 -5.47 -5.78 7.37
C GLU A 320 -4.68 -5.56 8.66
N GLY A 321 -4.81 -6.51 9.57
CA GLY A 321 -3.98 -6.58 10.78
C GLY A 321 -2.61 -7.17 10.50
N ASP A 322 -1.85 -7.42 11.56
CA ASP A 322 -0.46 -7.94 11.53
C ASP A 322 0.47 -7.14 10.62
N ALA A 323 0.27 -5.83 10.59
CA ALA A 323 1.06 -4.94 9.75
C ALA A 323 2.53 -4.85 10.23
N ALA A 324 2.79 -5.04 11.52
CA ALA A 324 4.14 -5.01 12.13
C ALA A 324 4.44 -6.35 12.83
N PRO A 325 4.72 -7.42 12.06
CA PRO A 325 4.81 -8.78 12.59
C PRO A 325 5.99 -9.01 13.54
N ASN A 326 7.05 -8.19 13.43
CA ASN A 326 8.26 -8.36 14.26
C ASN A 326 8.15 -7.64 15.61
N ILE A 327 7.12 -6.81 15.80
CA ILE A 327 6.93 -6.09 17.06
C ILE A 327 6.11 -6.92 18.03
N ARG A 328 6.74 -7.23 19.16
CA ARG A 328 6.10 -7.88 20.30
C ARG A 328 5.23 -6.87 21.06
N GLY A 329 4.05 -7.29 21.50
CA GLY A 329 3.14 -6.50 22.33
C GLY A 329 1.95 -5.90 21.59
N LEU A 330 1.89 -6.01 20.26
CA LEU A 330 0.66 -5.74 19.51
C LEU A 330 -0.35 -6.86 19.74
N VAL A 331 -1.61 -6.49 19.91
CA VAL A 331 -2.71 -7.39 20.27
C VAL A 331 -3.79 -7.39 19.22
N ASP A 332 -4.53 -8.49 19.16
CA ASP A 332 -5.71 -8.61 18.32
C ASP A 332 -6.84 -7.73 18.85
N TYR A 333 -7.64 -7.16 17.94
CA TYR A 333 -8.79 -6.34 18.34
C TYR A 333 -9.99 -6.59 17.44
N THR A 334 -11.18 -6.65 18.06
CA THR A 334 -12.45 -6.87 17.38
C THR A 334 -13.21 -5.55 17.24
N VAL A 335 -13.60 -5.21 16.02
CA VAL A 335 -14.30 -3.97 15.69
C VAL A 335 -15.75 -4.28 15.33
N THR A 336 -16.67 -3.50 15.89
CA THR A 336 -18.09 -3.55 15.53
C THR A 336 -18.38 -2.55 14.42
N VAL A 337 -18.76 -3.07 13.25
CA VAL A 337 -19.09 -2.28 12.05
C VAL A 337 -20.60 -2.28 11.80
N THR A 338 -21.07 -1.34 11.00
CA THR A 338 -22.50 -1.24 10.66
C THR A 338 -22.93 -2.34 9.67
N PRO A 339 -24.22 -2.73 9.68
CA PRO A 339 -24.76 -3.74 8.76
C PRO A 339 -24.46 -3.51 7.29
N GLU A 340 -24.42 -2.25 6.85
CA GLU A 340 -24.20 -1.90 5.45
C GLU A 340 -22.74 -2.12 4.97
N LEU A 341 -21.84 -2.55 5.86
CA LEU A 341 -20.41 -2.76 5.62
C LEU A 341 -19.94 -4.20 5.89
N GLY A 342 -20.74 -5.05 6.54
CA GLY A 342 -20.37 -6.43 6.86
C GLY A 342 -21.05 -7.45 5.97
N ASP A 343 -20.29 -8.24 5.21
CA ASP A 343 -20.80 -9.40 4.45
C ASP A 343 -20.56 -10.74 5.18
N THR A 344 -19.81 -10.75 6.29
CA THR A 344 -19.53 -11.96 7.07
C THR A 344 -19.97 -11.79 8.52
N MET A 345 -20.99 -12.55 8.91
CA MET A 345 -21.29 -12.78 10.33
C MET A 345 -20.28 -13.80 10.87
N GLU A 346 -19.26 -13.37 11.59
CA GLU A 346 -18.56 -14.30 12.48
C GLU A 346 -19.51 -14.63 13.66
N LYS A 347 -19.87 -15.91 13.80
CA LYS A 347 -20.60 -16.41 14.97
C LYS A 347 -19.70 -16.29 16.20
N GLU A 348 -20.18 -15.56 17.22
CA GLU A 348 -19.60 -15.35 18.56
C GLU A 348 -18.06 -15.45 18.65
N SER A 349 -17.39 -14.29 18.60
CA SER A 349 -15.93 -14.21 18.72
C SER A 349 -15.42 -14.78 20.06
N ALA A 350 -14.24 -15.41 20.06
CA ALA A 350 -13.61 -15.92 21.28
C ALA A 350 -13.40 -14.83 22.37
N GLN A 351 -13.22 -13.57 21.94
CA GLN A 351 -13.14 -12.41 22.83
C GLN A 351 -14.50 -12.05 23.45
N ALA A 352 -15.61 -12.17 22.72
CA ALA A 352 -16.96 -12.03 23.27
C ALA A 352 -17.27 -13.14 24.29
N ASN A 353 -16.85 -14.38 24.01
CA ASN A 353 -16.94 -15.49 24.96
C ASN A 353 -16.12 -15.22 26.23
N PHE A 354 -14.89 -14.71 26.11
CA PHE A 354 -14.07 -14.34 27.26
C PHE A 354 -14.70 -13.19 28.05
N ALA A 355 -15.21 -12.15 27.37
CA ALA A 355 -15.89 -11.03 28.00
C ALA A 355 -17.15 -11.49 28.75
N ARG A 356 -17.91 -12.45 28.20
CA ARG A 356 -19.04 -13.09 28.89
C ARG A 356 -18.60 -13.77 30.19
N VAL A 357 -17.54 -14.58 30.14
CA VAL A 357 -17.00 -15.24 31.35
C VAL A 357 -16.59 -14.21 32.40
N LEU A 358 -15.89 -13.13 32.02
CA LEU A 358 -15.52 -12.06 32.95
C LEU A 358 -16.74 -11.37 33.61
N ARG A 359 -17.83 -11.17 32.87
CA ARG A 359 -19.08 -10.60 33.40
C ARG A 359 -19.76 -11.57 34.37
N GLU A 360 -19.81 -12.85 34.03
CA GLU A 360 -20.36 -13.91 34.89
C GLU A 360 -19.58 -14.01 36.22
N SER A 361 -18.25 -14.05 36.16
CA SER A 361 -17.41 -14.05 37.37
C SER A 361 -17.62 -12.77 38.20
N ALA A 362 -17.74 -11.60 37.55
CA ALA A 362 -18.01 -10.33 38.25
C ALA A 362 -19.37 -10.34 38.97
N ASN A 363 -20.41 -10.85 38.32
CA ASN A 363 -21.75 -10.96 38.90
C ASN A 363 -21.75 -11.94 40.09
N ALA A 364 -21.05 -13.08 39.98
CA ALA A 364 -20.92 -14.04 41.08
C ALA A 364 -20.23 -13.42 42.31
N ILE A 365 -19.15 -12.65 42.11
CA ILE A 365 -18.46 -11.94 43.20
C ILE A 365 -19.36 -10.85 43.81
N GLU A 366 -20.10 -10.11 43.00
CA GLU A 366 -21.01 -9.06 43.46
C GLU A 366 -22.17 -9.64 44.28
N SER A 367 -22.82 -10.72 43.81
CA SER A 367 -23.87 -11.42 44.56
C SER A 367 -23.36 -11.95 45.91
N ALA A 368 -22.16 -12.54 45.95
CA ALA A 368 -21.54 -12.98 47.19
C ALA A 368 -21.23 -11.83 48.15
N THR A 369 -20.86 -10.66 47.61
CA THR A 369 -20.62 -9.43 48.39
C THR A 369 -21.91 -8.84 48.95
N ILE A 370 -23.01 -8.88 48.19
CA ILE A 370 -24.34 -8.42 48.64
C ILE A 370 -24.90 -9.33 49.74
N ALA A 371 -24.68 -10.64 49.61
CA ALA A 371 -25.11 -11.64 50.61
C ALA A 371 -24.25 -11.64 51.89
N ASP A 372 -23.23 -10.78 51.98
CA ASP A 372 -22.25 -10.68 53.07
C ASP A 372 -21.58 -12.01 53.47
N ASN A 373 -21.41 -12.91 52.50
CA ASN A 373 -20.89 -14.26 52.73
C ASN A 373 -19.41 -14.36 52.35
N ASP A 374 -18.53 -14.25 53.34
CA ASP A 374 -17.08 -14.21 53.11
C ASP A 374 -16.52 -15.51 52.49
N GLY A 375 -17.15 -16.67 52.73
CA GLY A 375 -16.78 -17.93 52.10
C GLY A 375 -17.13 -17.97 50.62
N ALA A 376 -18.32 -17.48 50.27
CA ALA A 376 -18.73 -17.33 48.87
C ALA A 376 -17.86 -16.31 48.12
N ILE A 377 -17.46 -15.21 48.79
CA ILE A 377 -16.55 -14.21 48.21
C ILE A 377 -15.17 -14.83 47.93
N ALA A 378 -14.62 -15.60 48.88
CA ALA A 378 -13.32 -16.25 48.71
C ALA A 378 -13.34 -17.28 47.57
N ALA A 379 -14.40 -18.09 47.46
CA ALA A 379 -14.58 -19.05 46.38
C ALA A 379 -14.74 -18.37 45.01
N ALA A 380 -15.54 -17.30 44.93
CA ALA A 380 -15.76 -16.56 43.69
C ALA A 380 -14.47 -15.84 43.21
N LEU A 381 -13.66 -15.33 44.13
CA LEU A 381 -12.34 -14.76 43.82
C LEU A 381 -11.34 -15.82 43.34
N ALA A 382 -11.38 -17.03 43.90
CA ALA A 382 -10.56 -18.15 43.45
C ALA A 382 -10.95 -18.62 42.04
N LEU A 383 -12.25 -18.64 41.73
CA LEU A 383 -12.75 -18.94 40.39
C LEU A 383 -12.34 -17.87 39.38
N TRP A 384 -12.51 -16.59 39.73
CA TRP A 384 -12.05 -15.47 38.90
C TRP A 384 -10.55 -15.52 38.60
N LEU A 385 -9.70 -15.95 39.55
CA LEU A 385 -8.27 -16.12 39.31
C LEU A 385 -8.00 -17.09 38.17
N LYS A 386 -8.70 -18.23 38.14
CA LYS A 386 -8.59 -19.24 37.09
C LYS A 386 -9.11 -18.73 35.74
N ASP A 387 -10.21 -17.98 35.76
CA ASP A 387 -10.84 -17.45 34.54
C ASP A 387 -10.08 -16.24 33.95
N SER A 388 -9.31 -15.53 34.77
CA SER A 388 -8.61 -14.28 34.40
C SER A 388 -7.10 -14.44 34.15
N GLU A 389 -6.59 -15.67 34.16
CA GLU A 389 -5.24 -15.98 33.69
C GLU A 389 -5.09 -15.63 32.21
N ALA A 390 -3.96 -15.02 31.86
CA ALA A 390 -3.67 -14.67 30.48
C ALA A 390 -3.46 -15.95 29.67
N LYS A 391 -4.22 -16.11 28.58
CA LYS A 391 -4.17 -17.33 27.74
C LYS A 391 -3.23 -17.18 26.55
N ASP A 392 -2.95 -15.94 26.14
CA ASP A 392 -2.07 -15.61 25.03
C ASP A 392 -1.27 -14.33 25.28
N ALA A 393 -0.32 -14.04 24.39
CA ALA A 393 0.51 -12.83 24.45
C ALA A 393 -0.30 -11.52 24.35
N SER A 394 -1.52 -11.59 23.79
CA SER A 394 -2.43 -10.44 23.71
C SER A 394 -3.04 -10.13 25.07
N ASP A 395 -3.44 -11.15 25.81
CA ASP A 395 -3.95 -11.04 27.18
C ASP A 395 -2.88 -10.54 28.15
N GLU A 396 -1.65 -11.05 28.03
CA GLU A 396 -0.52 -10.59 28.85
C GLU A 396 -0.17 -9.12 28.60
N ALA A 397 -0.27 -8.65 27.35
CA ALA A 397 0.04 -7.28 26.96
C ALA A 397 -1.00 -6.25 27.47
N LEU A 398 -2.23 -6.68 27.74
CA LEU A 398 -3.29 -5.84 28.31
C LEU A 398 -3.25 -5.77 29.84
N GLU A 399 -2.44 -6.60 30.51
CA GLU A 399 -2.33 -6.60 31.96
C GLU A 399 -1.63 -5.36 32.50
N THR A 400 -2.27 -4.66 33.43
CA THR A 400 -1.62 -3.60 34.19
C THR A 400 -0.91 -4.15 35.44
N ALA A 401 0.05 -3.39 35.97
CA ALA A 401 0.67 -3.72 37.26
C ALA A 401 -0.36 -3.80 38.41
N LYS A 402 -1.49 -3.09 38.29
CA LYS A 402 -2.61 -3.17 39.23
C LYS A 402 -3.34 -4.51 39.11
N ASP A 403 -3.50 -5.04 37.89
CA ASP A 403 -4.13 -6.34 37.67
C ASP A 403 -3.28 -7.47 38.25
N ARG A 404 -1.96 -7.42 38.04
CA ARG A 404 -1.01 -8.35 38.66
C ARG A 404 -1.04 -8.28 40.19
N ARG A 405 -1.12 -7.07 40.76
CA ARG A 405 -1.29 -6.88 42.21
C ARG A 405 -2.60 -7.51 42.70
N ARG A 406 -3.72 -7.26 42.02
CA ARG A 406 -5.03 -7.81 42.38
C ARG A 406 -5.02 -9.32 42.36
N ARG A 407 -4.42 -9.96 41.34
CA ARG A 407 -4.31 -11.42 41.30
C ARG A 407 -3.47 -11.98 42.45
N ARG A 408 -2.32 -11.38 42.74
CA ARG A 408 -1.49 -11.79 43.89
C ARG A 408 -2.25 -11.68 45.21
N LEU A 409 -2.92 -10.55 45.43
CA LEU A 409 -3.73 -10.35 46.64
C LEU A 409 -4.93 -11.28 46.71
N ALA A 410 -5.59 -11.53 45.58
CA ALA A 410 -6.73 -12.44 45.50
C ALA A 410 -6.28 -13.88 45.78
N ALA A 411 -5.11 -14.29 45.29
CA ALA A 411 -4.56 -15.63 45.53
C ALA A 411 -4.21 -15.81 47.01
N ASP A 412 -3.53 -14.84 47.62
CA ASP A 412 -3.15 -14.90 49.03
C ASP A 412 -4.36 -14.81 49.98
N LEU A 413 -5.34 -13.96 49.68
CA LEU A 413 -6.52 -13.78 50.53
C LEU A 413 -7.53 -14.92 50.37
N SER A 414 -7.81 -15.39 49.15
CA SER A 414 -8.73 -16.51 48.92
C SER A 414 -8.18 -17.79 49.54
N LYS A 415 -6.88 -18.07 49.37
CA LYS A 415 -6.22 -19.25 49.96
C LYS A 415 -6.28 -19.23 51.49
N ARG A 416 -5.98 -18.09 52.13
CA ARG A 416 -6.04 -17.97 53.60
C ARG A 416 -7.47 -18.05 54.14
N ALA A 417 -8.43 -17.48 53.43
CA ALA A 417 -9.84 -17.51 53.79
C ALA A 417 -10.42 -18.93 53.69
N LEU A 418 -10.20 -19.61 52.57
CA LEU A 418 -10.68 -20.97 52.33
C LEU A 418 -10.05 -21.96 53.32
N ALA A 419 -8.73 -21.91 53.55
CA ALA A 419 -8.07 -22.79 54.51
C ALA A 419 -8.58 -22.61 55.95
N ARG A 420 -8.95 -21.39 56.35
CA ARG A 420 -9.56 -21.14 57.67
C ARG A 420 -10.97 -21.69 57.76
N LEU A 421 -11.79 -21.47 56.74
CA LEU A 421 -13.16 -21.96 56.68
C LEU A 421 -13.21 -23.50 56.65
N GLU A 422 -12.31 -24.13 55.90
CA GLU A 422 -12.12 -25.60 55.90
C GLU A 422 -11.72 -26.14 57.28
N SER A 423 -10.94 -25.36 58.05
CA SER A 423 -10.61 -25.69 59.44
C SER A 423 -11.71 -25.36 60.46
N GLY A 424 -12.90 -24.97 60.01
CA GLY A 424 -14.05 -24.60 60.85
C GLY A 424 -13.89 -23.28 61.61
N LYS A 425 -12.91 -22.45 61.26
CA LYS A 425 -12.60 -21.19 61.94
C LYS A 425 -13.19 -20.00 61.20
N THR A 426 -13.68 -19.02 61.95
CA THR A 426 -14.15 -17.75 61.39
C THR A 426 -12.98 -16.90 60.88
N LEU A 427 -13.26 -16.08 59.86
CA LEU A 427 -12.29 -15.13 59.31
C LEU A 427 -11.95 -14.03 60.31
N MET A 428 -10.70 -13.58 60.30
CA MET A 428 -10.31 -12.42 61.09
C MET A 428 -10.95 -11.14 60.50
N GLY A 429 -11.43 -10.24 61.36
CA GLY A 429 -12.16 -9.04 60.92
C GLY A 429 -11.35 -8.07 60.05
N SER A 430 -10.01 -8.14 60.08
CA SER A 430 -9.14 -7.43 59.13
C SER A 430 -9.13 -8.10 57.75
N ASP A 431 -9.08 -9.43 57.71
CA ASP A 431 -9.02 -10.23 56.48
C ASP A 431 -10.37 -10.22 55.76
N ALA A 432 -11.49 -10.30 56.48
CA ALA A 432 -12.83 -10.16 55.92
C ALA A 432 -13.04 -8.79 55.26
N ARG A 433 -12.60 -7.70 55.92
CA ARG A 433 -12.63 -6.34 55.34
C ARG A 433 -11.76 -6.21 54.10
N ALA A 434 -10.54 -6.76 54.13
CA ALA A 434 -9.63 -6.76 52.99
C ALA A 434 -10.19 -7.57 51.80
N LEU A 435 -10.80 -8.72 52.08
CA LEU A 435 -11.44 -9.60 51.09
C LEU A 435 -12.61 -8.89 50.39
N ARG A 436 -13.53 -8.29 51.15
CA ARG A 436 -14.66 -7.52 50.61
C ARG A 436 -14.21 -6.30 49.82
N SER A 437 -13.18 -5.59 50.29
CA SER A 437 -12.60 -4.46 49.55
C SER A 437 -11.97 -4.89 48.23
N LEU A 438 -11.23 -6.00 48.24
CA LEU A 438 -10.62 -6.56 47.04
C LEU A 438 -11.68 -7.08 46.06
N ALA A 439 -12.75 -7.72 46.55
CA ALA A 439 -13.88 -8.18 45.76
C ALA A 439 -14.51 -7.05 44.95
N ARG A 440 -14.79 -5.90 45.57
CA ARG A 440 -15.30 -4.70 44.88
C ARG A 440 -14.32 -4.17 43.82
N GLU A 441 -13.02 -4.19 44.13
CA GLU A 441 -11.98 -3.77 43.17
C GLU A 441 -11.90 -4.72 41.97
N VAL A 442 -12.02 -6.02 42.20
CA VAL A 442 -12.01 -7.07 41.16
C VAL A 442 -13.25 -6.99 40.29
N VAL A 443 -14.45 -6.81 40.85
CA VAL A 443 -15.70 -6.62 40.07
C VAL A 443 -15.57 -5.43 39.14
N ALA A 444 -15.12 -4.28 39.65
CA ALA A 444 -14.92 -3.08 38.83
C ALA A 444 -13.89 -3.30 37.72
N SER A 445 -12.82 -4.05 38.00
CA SER A 445 -11.77 -4.38 37.03
C SER A 445 -12.26 -5.36 35.96
N ALA A 446 -12.96 -6.42 36.35
CA ALA A 446 -13.45 -7.45 35.46
C ALA A 446 -14.48 -6.90 34.47
N ARG A 447 -15.39 -6.04 34.94
CA ARG A 447 -16.32 -5.29 34.08
C ARG A 447 -15.59 -4.40 33.09
N ALA A 448 -14.60 -3.62 33.55
CA ALA A 448 -13.82 -2.74 32.66
C ALA A 448 -13.00 -3.52 31.61
N ALA A 449 -12.50 -4.71 31.94
CA ALA A 449 -11.78 -5.58 31.01
C ALA A 449 -12.74 -6.25 30.01
N ALA A 450 -13.91 -6.70 30.47
CA ALA A 450 -14.95 -7.24 29.60
C ALA A 450 -15.46 -6.19 28.61
N GLU A 451 -15.73 -4.96 29.07
CA GLU A 451 -16.11 -3.84 28.20
C GLU A 451 -15.05 -3.54 27.14
N LEU A 452 -13.75 -3.62 27.47
CA LEU A 452 -12.66 -3.33 26.53
C LEU A 452 -12.58 -4.36 25.40
N ARG A 453 -12.95 -5.61 25.68
CA ARG A 453 -12.92 -6.74 24.74
C ARG A 453 -14.21 -6.87 23.93
N ASP A 454 -15.34 -6.55 24.56
CA ASP A 454 -16.66 -6.57 23.96
C ASP A 454 -17.48 -5.36 24.47
N PRO A 455 -17.35 -4.20 23.81
CA PRO A 455 -18.11 -2.99 24.13
C PRO A 455 -19.55 -3.03 23.61
N GLY A 456 -19.94 -4.07 22.85
CA GLY A 456 -21.23 -4.19 22.19
C GLY A 456 -22.34 -4.70 23.10
N SER A 457 -22.06 -5.69 23.97
CA SER A 457 -23.14 -6.43 24.65
C SER A 457 -24.00 -5.60 25.61
N GLU A 458 -23.44 -4.66 26.38
CA GLU A 458 -24.22 -3.88 27.35
C GLU A 458 -25.06 -2.80 26.68
N ARG A 459 -24.58 -2.20 25.58
CA ARG A 459 -25.36 -1.27 24.77
C ARG A 459 -26.47 -1.97 23.99
N VAL A 460 -26.25 -3.21 23.57
CA VAL A 460 -27.27 -4.07 22.96
C VAL A 460 -28.34 -4.44 23.97
N ALA A 461 -27.95 -4.87 25.18
CA ALA A 461 -28.89 -5.18 26.25
C ALA A 461 -29.72 -3.94 26.67
N ALA A 462 -29.08 -2.77 26.80
CA ALA A 462 -29.75 -1.52 27.13
C ALA A 462 -30.65 -1.00 25.99
N ALA A 463 -30.23 -1.13 24.73
CA ALA A 463 -31.03 -0.75 23.56
C ALA A 463 -32.22 -1.71 23.35
N ALA A 464 -32.03 -3.01 23.57
CA ALA A 464 -33.09 -4.01 23.55
C ALA A 464 -34.12 -3.78 24.68
N ALA A 465 -33.66 -3.39 25.87
CA ALA A 465 -34.54 -3.01 26.99
C ALA A 465 -35.31 -1.69 26.74
N ALA A 466 -34.70 -0.74 26.01
CA ALA A 466 -35.33 0.55 25.67
C ALA A 466 -36.28 0.46 24.45
N ALA A 467 -36.11 -0.52 23.57
CA ALA A 467 -36.92 -0.71 22.36
C ALA A 467 -38.23 -1.46 22.65
N ARG A 468 -39.21 -0.78 23.25
CA ARG A 468 -40.62 -1.26 23.33
C ARG A 468 -41.39 -1.18 21.99
N ARG A 469 -40.72 -1.29 20.83
CA ARG A 469 -41.38 -1.41 19.51
C ARG A 469 -40.61 -2.34 18.57
N PRO A 470 -41.29 -3.22 17.81
CA PRO A 470 -40.66 -4.13 16.88
C PRO A 470 -40.33 -3.37 15.58
N SER A 471 -39.13 -2.80 15.50
CA SER A 471 -38.57 -2.40 14.21
C SER A 471 -37.13 -2.88 14.17
N THR A 472 -36.93 -3.97 13.42
CA THR A 472 -35.65 -4.50 12.93
C THR A 472 -34.51 -4.49 13.95
N GLU A 473 -34.25 -5.66 14.55
CA GLU A 473 -32.99 -5.95 15.22
C GLU A 473 -31.84 -5.41 14.37
N ALA A 474 -31.15 -4.38 14.86
CA ALA A 474 -29.96 -3.87 14.21
C ALA A 474 -28.86 -4.92 14.41
N ALA A 475 -28.74 -5.87 13.48
CA ALA A 475 -27.70 -6.89 13.50
C ALA A 475 -26.33 -6.21 13.59
N ILE A 476 -25.55 -6.55 14.62
CA ILE A 476 -24.19 -6.03 14.79
C ILE A 476 -23.23 -6.97 14.09
N PHE A 477 -22.34 -6.42 13.27
CA PHE A 477 -21.30 -7.17 12.57
C PHE A 477 -19.96 -6.91 13.26
N GLU A 478 -19.23 -7.99 13.53
CA GLU A 478 -17.90 -7.95 14.14
C GLU A 478 -16.82 -8.33 13.12
N ARG A 479 -15.66 -7.67 13.19
CA ARG A 479 -14.48 -8.05 12.41
C ARG A 479 -13.24 -8.04 13.29
N ARG A 480 -12.48 -9.13 13.26
CA ARG A 480 -11.22 -9.27 13.98
C ARG A 480 -10.05 -8.79 13.12
N TYR A 481 -9.17 -8.00 13.71
CA TYR A 481 -7.89 -7.63 13.13
C TYR A 481 -6.74 -8.16 14.01
N PRO A 482 -5.87 -9.03 13.50
CA PRO A 482 -4.75 -9.55 14.26
C PRO A 482 -3.71 -8.46 14.56
N LYS A 483 -3.05 -8.50 15.72
CA LYS A 483 -1.90 -7.66 16.13
C LYS A 483 -1.96 -6.20 15.64
N CYS A 484 -3.09 -5.55 15.85
CA CYS A 484 -3.34 -4.20 15.33
C CYS A 484 -3.39 -3.13 16.42
N LEU A 485 -3.52 -3.51 17.70
CA LEU A 485 -3.70 -2.59 18.83
C LEU A 485 -2.53 -2.65 19.81
N TYR A 486 -2.12 -1.52 20.36
CA TYR A 486 -1.27 -1.45 21.55
C TYR A 486 -1.81 -0.41 22.53
N MET A 487 -1.94 -0.79 23.80
CA MET A 487 -2.49 0.05 24.86
C MET A 487 -1.41 0.41 25.88
N TYR A 488 -1.15 1.68 26.11
CA TYR A 488 -0.21 2.09 27.17
C TYR A 488 -0.65 3.37 27.89
N LYS A 489 -0.71 3.27 29.23
CA LYS A 489 -1.22 4.32 30.14
C LYS A 489 -2.58 4.87 29.69
N THR A 490 -2.58 6.07 29.11
CA THR A 490 -3.78 6.77 28.63
C THR A 490 -3.80 6.95 27.12
N LEU A 491 -2.94 6.25 26.38
CA LEU A 491 -2.90 6.27 24.92
C LEU A 491 -3.20 4.88 24.36
N MET A 492 -3.77 4.87 23.16
CA MET A 492 -4.02 3.68 22.35
C MET A 492 -3.39 3.89 20.99
N PHE A 493 -2.70 2.89 20.47
CA PHE A 493 -2.05 2.87 19.17
C PHE A 493 -2.72 1.82 18.30
N PHE A 494 -3.06 2.20 17.07
CA PHE A 494 -3.53 1.28 16.05
C PHE A 494 -2.56 1.30 14.86
N VAL A 495 -2.32 0.13 14.29
CA VAL A 495 -1.56 -0.02 13.04
C VAL A 495 -2.28 -1.01 12.13
N PHE A 496 -2.46 -0.60 10.88
CA PHE A 496 -3.12 -1.39 9.85
C PHE A 496 -2.36 -1.24 8.54
N ARG A 497 -2.40 -2.29 7.73
CA ARG A 497 -2.14 -2.18 6.30
C ARG A 497 -3.45 -1.89 5.59
N ALA A 498 -3.43 -0.97 4.64
CA ALA A 498 -4.60 -0.59 3.84
C ALA A 498 -4.40 -1.09 2.41
N ARG A 499 -5.26 -2.01 1.96
CA ARG A 499 -5.34 -2.42 0.56
C ARG A 499 -6.49 -1.69 -0.13
N ALA A 500 -6.26 -1.15 -1.31
CA ALA A 500 -7.34 -0.80 -2.21
C ALA A 500 -7.99 -2.13 -2.64
N GLY A 501 -9.29 -2.33 -2.39
CA GLY A 501 -9.89 -3.67 -2.39
C GLY A 501 -9.72 -4.52 -3.68
N ALA A 502 -9.89 -5.84 -3.55
CA ALA A 502 -9.82 -6.83 -4.62
C ALA A 502 -10.54 -6.36 -5.90
N VAL A 503 -9.82 -6.38 -7.01
CA VAL A 503 -10.28 -5.77 -8.27
C VAL A 503 -11.59 -6.38 -8.72
N LEU A 504 -11.78 -7.70 -8.56
CA LEU A 504 -12.99 -8.40 -9.00
C LEU A 504 -14.22 -8.04 -8.14
N ASP A 505 -14.13 -8.12 -6.82
CA ASP A 505 -15.23 -7.75 -5.91
C ASP A 505 -15.60 -6.27 -6.06
N GLY A 506 -14.58 -5.43 -6.27
CA GLY A 506 -14.76 -4.05 -6.67
C GLY A 506 -15.60 -3.94 -7.94
N LEU A 507 -15.14 -4.56 -9.05
CA LEU A 507 -15.80 -4.53 -10.36
C LEU A 507 -17.23 -5.09 -10.33
N VAL A 508 -17.49 -6.18 -9.60
CA VAL A 508 -18.83 -6.77 -9.41
C VAL A 508 -19.74 -5.78 -8.71
N LYS A 509 -19.27 -5.16 -7.63
CA LYS A 509 -20.03 -4.14 -6.92
C LYS A 509 -20.33 -2.92 -7.80
N TYR A 510 -19.39 -2.51 -8.66
CA TYR A 510 -19.60 -1.41 -9.60
C TYR A 510 -20.59 -1.74 -10.71
N ARG A 511 -20.56 -2.97 -11.23
CA ARG A 511 -21.58 -3.47 -12.15
C ARG A 511 -22.96 -3.42 -11.50
N ASP A 512 -23.08 -3.91 -10.26
CA ASP A 512 -24.36 -3.98 -9.55
C ASP A 512 -24.90 -2.57 -9.21
N ASP A 513 -24.02 -1.63 -8.86
CA ASP A 513 -24.39 -0.22 -8.67
C ASP A 513 -24.82 0.44 -10.00
N ALA A 514 -24.14 0.16 -11.12
CA ALA A 514 -24.51 0.67 -12.44
C ALA A 514 -25.84 0.08 -12.93
N LYS A 515 -26.09 -1.20 -12.64
CA LYS A 515 -27.35 -1.88 -12.95
C LYS A 515 -28.51 -1.26 -12.17
N LYS A 516 -28.35 -1.06 -10.86
CA LYS A 516 -29.37 -0.38 -10.04
C LYS A 516 -29.66 1.05 -10.51
N ALA A 517 -28.64 1.77 -10.98
CA ALA A 517 -28.81 3.10 -11.53
C ALA A 517 -29.56 3.09 -12.87
N LEU A 518 -29.26 2.14 -13.75
CA LEU A 518 -29.97 1.96 -15.02
C LEU A 518 -31.41 1.47 -14.81
N ASP A 519 -31.66 0.61 -13.82
CA ASP A 519 -33.02 0.16 -13.46
C ASP A 519 -33.88 1.33 -12.96
N ALA A 520 -33.25 2.36 -12.36
CA ALA A 520 -33.91 3.58 -11.92
C ALA A 520 -34.11 4.61 -13.05
N ASP A 521 -33.26 4.59 -14.08
CA ASP A 521 -33.37 5.46 -15.27
C ASP A 521 -33.03 4.66 -16.55
N PRO A 522 -34.01 3.93 -17.12
CA PRO A 522 -33.76 2.95 -18.17
C PRO A 522 -33.31 3.55 -19.51
N GLU A 523 -33.55 4.84 -19.74
CA GLU A 523 -33.26 5.52 -21.02
C GLU A 523 -31.86 6.16 -21.06
N ASP A 524 -31.11 6.17 -19.95
CA ASP A 524 -29.77 6.75 -19.90
C ASP A 524 -28.74 5.86 -20.65
N GLU A 525 -28.40 6.27 -21.87
CA GLU A 525 -27.40 5.62 -22.73
C GLU A 525 -25.99 5.59 -22.13
N VAL A 526 -25.64 6.55 -21.27
CA VAL A 526 -24.34 6.62 -20.60
C VAL A 526 -24.26 5.56 -19.50
N LEU A 527 -25.32 5.38 -18.71
CA LEU A 527 -25.41 4.31 -17.71
C LEU A 527 -25.41 2.92 -18.37
N ARG A 528 -26.10 2.77 -19.50
CA ARG A 528 -26.09 1.54 -20.29
C ARG A 528 -24.69 1.23 -20.83
N GLY A 529 -23.96 2.24 -21.32
CA GLY A 529 -22.56 2.11 -21.73
C GLY A 529 -21.62 1.76 -20.59
N GLN A 530 -21.84 2.32 -19.39
CA GLN A 530 -21.07 2.00 -18.19
C GLN A 530 -21.31 0.58 -17.68
N LEU A 531 -22.57 0.13 -17.68
CA LEU A 531 -22.93 -1.24 -17.31
C LEU A 531 -22.23 -2.24 -18.26
N ASN A 532 -22.37 -2.03 -19.57
CA ASN A 532 -21.68 -2.85 -20.59
C ASN A 532 -20.16 -2.87 -20.42
N PHE A 533 -19.56 -1.76 -20.00
CA PHE A 533 -18.13 -1.70 -19.69
C PHE A 533 -17.79 -2.56 -18.46
N PHE A 534 -18.52 -2.40 -17.35
CA PHE A 534 -18.26 -3.17 -16.14
C PHE A 534 -18.53 -4.66 -16.31
N ASP A 535 -19.58 -5.04 -17.04
CA ASP A 535 -19.86 -6.44 -17.39
C ASP A 535 -18.67 -7.08 -18.09
N LYS A 536 -18.14 -6.43 -19.14
CA LYS A 536 -16.95 -6.91 -19.85
C LYS A 536 -15.70 -6.98 -18.98
N GLN A 537 -15.52 -6.03 -18.07
CA GLN A 537 -14.37 -6.02 -17.16
C GLN A 537 -14.47 -7.11 -16.07
N VAL A 538 -15.67 -7.31 -15.49
CA VAL A 538 -15.95 -8.39 -14.54
C VAL A 538 -15.73 -9.73 -15.21
N GLU A 539 -16.31 -9.94 -16.39
CA GLU A 539 -16.16 -11.17 -17.16
C GLU A 539 -14.69 -11.48 -17.44
N ARG A 540 -13.94 -10.49 -17.93
CA ARG A 540 -12.50 -10.64 -18.23
C ARG A 540 -11.67 -10.95 -16.99
N THR A 541 -11.91 -10.24 -15.90
CA THR A 541 -11.12 -10.39 -14.65
C THR A 541 -11.45 -11.73 -13.98
N ARG A 542 -12.73 -12.11 -13.96
CA ARG A 542 -13.17 -13.43 -13.47
C ARG A 542 -12.56 -14.56 -14.29
N ALA A 543 -12.61 -14.48 -15.61
CA ALA A 543 -12.01 -15.48 -16.49
C ALA A 543 -10.48 -15.60 -16.28
N ASN A 544 -9.80 -14.48 -15.96
CA ASN A 544 -8.38 -14.50 -15.60
C ASN A 544 -8.13 -15.20 -14.26
N ALA A 545 -8.90 -14.84 -13.23
CA ALA A 545 -8.80 -15.44 -11.90
C ALA A 545 -9.08 -16.96 -11.92
N GLU A 546 -10.12 -17.39 -12.64
CA GLU A 546 -10.47 -18.80 -12.82
C GLU A 546 -9.37 -19.56 -13.56
N PHE A 547 -8.83 -18.99 -14.64
CA PHE A 547 -7.71 -19.60 -15.39
C PHE A 547 -6.48 -19.79 -14.50
N LEU A 548 -6.10 -18.77 -13.72
CA LEU A 548 -4.95 -18.85 -12.82
C LEU A 548 -5.16 -19.89 -11.71
N THR A 549 -6.33 -19.86 -11.07
CA THR A 549 -6.65 -20.70 -9.91
C THR A 549 -6.82 -22.17 -10.30
N ASN A 550 -7.43 -22.44 -11.45
CA ASN A 550 -7.80 -23.80 -11.86
C ASN A 550 -6.74 -24.46 -12.75
N GLU A 551 -6.11 -23.70 -13.66
CA GLU A 551 -5.27 -24.28 -14.72
C GLU A 551 -3.77 -24.00 -14.53
N VAL A 552 -3.39 -22.80 -14.05
CA VAL A 552 -1.97 -22.40 -13.98
C VAL A 552 -1.33 -22.73 -12.64
N LYS A 553 -1.78 -22.07 -11.57
CA LYS A 553 -1.13 -22.09 -10.25
C LYS A 553 -0.97 -23.51 -9.68
N PRO A 554 -1.99 -24.39 -9.67
CA PRO A 554 -1.84 -25.73 -9.11
C PRO A 554 -0.79 -26.57 -9.86
N ASN A 555 -0.71 -26.44 -11.18
CA ASN A 555 0.21 -27.22 -12.01
C ASN A 555 1.64 -26.71 -11.92
N VAL A 556 1.81 -25.39 -11.84
CA VAL A 556 3.13 -24.76 -11.66
C VAL A 556 3.66 -25.04 -10.26
N VAL A 557 2.87 -24.84 -9.21
CA VAL A 557 3.29 -25.13 -7.81
C VAL A 557 3.63 -26.61 -7.62
N ALA A 558 2.85 -27.51 -8.21
CA ALA A 558 3.12 -28.95 -8.16
C ALA A 558 4.30 -29.41 -9.04
N GLY A 559 4.96 -28.50 -9.76
CA GLY A 559 6.07 -28.83 -10.66
C GLY A 559 5.67 -29.67 -11.89
N LYS A 560 4.38 -29.74 -12.21
CA LYS A 560 3.87 -30.46 -13.39
C LYS A 560 4.13 -29.72 -14.69
N THR A 561 4.17 -28.39 -14.64
CA THR A 561 4.52 -27.53 -15.78
C THR A 561 5.29 -26.32 -15.29
N ASN A 562 6.03 -25.68 -16.20
CA ASN A 562 6.73 -24.43 -15.92
C ASN A 562 5.88 -23.22 -16.36
N TYR A 563 6.34 -22.01 -16.05
CA TYR A 563 5.67 -20.78 -16.46
C TYR A 563 6.65 -19.86 -17.18
N LEU A 564 6.22 -19.25 -18.30
CA LEU A 564 7.08 -18.32 -19.04
C LEU A 564 6.97 -16.94 -18.41
N GLY A 565 8.00 -16.54 -17.66
CA GLY A 565 8.00 -15.36 -16.81
C GLY A 565 8.22 -14.04 -17.54
N GLY A 566 8.88 -14.06 -18.70
CA GLY A 566 9.13 -12.84 -19.47
C GLY A 566 10.42 -12.82 -20.29
N LEU A 567 10.91 -11.62 -20.56
CA LEU A 567 12.11 -11.32 -21.33
C LEU A 567 13.04 -10.42 -20.54
N SER A 568 14.35 -10.50 -20.79
CA SER A 568 15.33 -9.56 -20.28
C SER A 568 16.15 -8.94 -21.39
N PHE A 569 16.22 -7.62 -21.39
CA PHE A 569 16.99 -6.79 -22.31
C PHE A 569 18.04 -5.97 -21.58
N ALA A 570 19.17 -5.74 -22.21
CA ALA A 570 20.16 -4.75 -21.80
C ALA A 570 20.20 -3.63 -22.85
N VAL A 571 20.03 -2.39 -22.41
CA VAL A 571 19.96 -1.22 -23.29
C VAL A 571 20.84 -0.10 -22.75
N LYS A 572 21.25 0.80 -23.63
CA LYS A 572 22.08 1.96 -23.25
C LYS A 572 21.30 3.01 -22.47
N ASP A 573 20.05 3.22 -22.84
CA ASP A 573 19.16 4.16 -22.16
C ASP A 573 17.93 3.41 -21.65
N VAL A 574 18.02 2.96 -20.40
CA VAL A 574 16.92 2.24 -19.72
C VAL A 574 15.67 3.11 -19.66
N GLN A 575 15.82 4.42 -19.47
CA GLN A 575 14.66 5.29 -19.33
C GLN A 575 13.93 5.48 -20.65
N ALA A 576 14.65 5.65 -21.76
CA ALA A 576 14.03 5.74 -23.08
C ALA A 576 13.28 4.44 -23.43
N GLU A 577 13.90 3.29 -23.15
CA GLU A 577 13.25 2.00 -23.36
C GLU A 577 12.00 1.84 -22.50
N VAL A 578 12.06 2.15 -21.20
CA VAL A 578 10.91 2.15 -20.28
C VAL A 578 9.80 3.07 -20.78
N ASP A 579 10.14 4.27 -21.24
CA ASP A 579 9.18 5.23 -21.79
C ASP A 579 8.48 4.67 -23.03
N PHE A 580 9.18 3.96 -23.92
CA PHE A 580 8.59 3.32 -25.09
C PHE A 580 7.58 2.24 -24.68
N TRP A 581 7.98 1.31 -23.83
CA TRP A 581 7.07 0.23 -23.41
C TRP A 581 5.88 0.74 -22.61
N THR A 582 6.03 1.81 -21.82
CA THR A 582 4.94 2.35 -20.98
C THR A 582 4.04 3.34 -21.73
N LYS A 583 4.61 4.35 -22.39
CA LYS A 583 3.86 5.45 -23.02
C LYS A 583 3.32 5.06 -24.39
N ALA A 584 4.12 4.38 -25.20
CA ALA A 584 3.68 3.94 -26.52
C ALA A 584 2.87 2.64 -26.43
N LEU A 585 3.36 1.64 -25.69
CA LEU A 585 2.77 0.30 -25.71
C LEU A 585 1.83 -0.01 -24.54
N GLY A 586 1.76 0.85 -23.52
CA GLY A 586 0.79 0.72 -22.41
C GLY A 586 1.17 -0.28 -21.33
N ALA A 587 2.43 -0.74 -21.27
CA ALA A 587 2.95 -1.53 -20.16
C ALA A 587 3.05 -0.65 -18.89
N ARG A 588 3.17 -1.28 -17.73
CA ARG A 588 3.35 -0.62 -16.43
C ARG A 588 4.66 -1.04 -15.81
N VAL A 589 5.35 -0.11 -15.17
CA VAL A 589 6.49 -0.43 -14.30
C VAL A 589 5.96 -1.16 -13.07
N THR A 590 6.41 -2.41 -12.88
CA THR A 590 6.08 -3.21 -11.69
C THR A 590 7.19 -3.13 -10.65
N SER A 591 8.44 -2.95 -11.08
CA SER A 591 9.57 -2.64 -10.20
C SER A 591 10.64 -1.85 -10.94
N ASP A 592 11.38 -1.00 -10.23
CA ASP A 592 12.55 -0.29 -10.76
C ASP A 592 13.59 -0.25 -9.63
N VAL A 593 14.68 -0.98 -9.81
CA VAL A 593 15.65 -1.29 -8.75
C VAL A 593 17.06 -0.94 -9.23
N GLY A 594 17.90 -0.44 -8.32
CA GLY A 594 19.29 -0.06 -8.63
C GLY A 594 19.41 1.34 -9.24
N SER A 595 20.65 1.74 -9.57
CA SER A 595 20.94 3.00 -10.23
C SER A 595 22.18 2.88 -11.11
N GLY A 596 22.30 3.71 -12.15
CA GLY A 596 23.40 3.61 -13.11
C GLY A 596 23.47 2.22 -13.75
N ASP A 597 24.65 1.62 -13.77
CA ASP A 597 24.94 0.32 -14.40
C ASP A 597 24.22 -0.88 -13.77
N GLU A 598 23.72 -0.72 -12.54
CA GLU A 598 22.96 -1.77 -11.84
C GLU A 598 21.45 -1.61 -11.94
N ARG A 599 20.97 -0.59 -12.70
CA ARG A 599 19.54 -0.33 -12.84
C ARG A 599 18.85 -1.46 -13.61
N VAL A 600 17.77 -1.98 -13.04
CA VAL A 600 16.86 -2.96 -13.64
C VAL A 600 15.43 -2.48 -13.44
N THR A 601 14.72 -2.22 -14.53
CA THR A 601 13.30 -1.87 -14.54
C THR A 601 12.49 -3.03 -15.10
N THR A 602 11.52 -3.52 -14.36
CA THR A 602 10.61 -4.59 -14.78
C THR A 602 9.27 -4.00 -15.16
N LEU A 603 8.75 -4.43 -16.30
CA LEU A 603 7.50 -3.97 -16.88
C LEU A 603 6.53 -5.13 -17.05
N ALA A 604 5.23 -4.90 -16.82
CA ALA A 604 4.17 -5.86 -17.14
C ALA A 604 2.85 -5.14 -17.45
N TYR A 605 1.90 -5.86 -18.05
CA TYR A 605 0.59 -5.33 -18.40
C TYR A 605 -0.48 -5.50 -17.30
N GLY A 606 -0.09 -6.01 -16.14
CA GLY A 606 -0.93 -6.33 -15.00
C GLY A 606 -0.08 -6.87 -13.86
N GLN A 607 -0.71 -7.57 -12.90
CA GLN A 607 0.02 -8.17 -11.79
C GLN A 607 0.81 -9.40 -12.26
N ILE A 608 2.00 -9.58 -11.69
CA ILE A 608 2.91 -10.69 -12.04
C ILE A 608 2.66 -11.97 -11.22
N SER A 609 2.09 -11.81 -10.01
CA SER A 609 1.76 -12.94 -9.12
C SER A 609 0.66 -13.83 -9.71
N LEU A 610 0.74 -15.15 -9.45
CA LEU A 610 -0.29 -16.12 -9.84
C LEU A 610 -1.49 -16.16 -8.88
N SER A 611 -1.44 -15.46 -7.74
CA SER A 611 -2.52 -15.42 -6.75
C SER A 611 -3.54 -14.31 -6.97
N GLU A 612 -3.20 -13.29 -7.74
CA GLU A 612 -4.02 -12.09 -7.93
C GLU A 612 -5.05 -12.27 -9.06
N ASP A 613 -6.22 -11.65 -8.92
CA ASP A 613 -7.32 -11.77 -9.89
C ASP A 613 -6.97 -11.26 -11.30
N ASP A 614 -6.06 -10.28 -11.41
CA ASP A 614 -5.47 -9.78 -12.67
C ASP A 614 -3.98 -10.18 -12.80
N GLY A 615 -3.63 -11.31 -12.21
CA GLY A 615 -2.28 -11.83 -12.08
C GLY A 615 -1.71 -12.56 -13.30
N GLY A 616 -0.51 -13.07 -13.11
CA GLY A 616 0.24 -13.93 -14.03
C GLY A 616 0.56 -13.27 -15.37
N LYS A 617 0.85 -11.97 -15.43
CA LYS A 617 1.33 -11.36 -16.67
C LYS A 617 2.84 -11.56 -16.82
N ALA A 618 3.28 -11.80 -18.04
CA ALA A 618 4.70 -11.87 -18.35
C ALA A 618 5.37 -10.49 -18.27
N THR A 619 6.67 -10.52 -18.04
CA THR A 619 7.47 -9.33 -17.77
C THR A 619 8.43 -8.96 -18.90
N VAL A 620 8.79 -7.69 -18.98
CA VAL A 620 9.93 -7.21 -19.75
C VAL A 620 10.87 -6.54 -18.76
N GLU A 621 12.02 -7.17 -18.50
CA GLU A 621 13.10 -6.58 -17.71
C GLU A 621 14.03 -5.79 -18.60
N ILE A 622 14.27 -4.54 -18.25
CA ILE A 622 15.17 -3.63 -18.95
C ILE A 622 16.31 -3.31 -18.01
N ARG A 623 17.53 -3.65 -18.43
CA ARG A 623 18.76 -3.48 -17.66
C ARG A 623 19.66 -2.46 -18.32
N GLN A 624 20.43 -1.74 -17.51
CA GLN A 624 21.48 -0.88 -18.03
C GLN A 624 22.59 -1.76 -18.65
N ALA A 625 23.02 -1.44 -19.86
CA ALA A 625 24.19 -2.05 -20.47
C ALA A 625 25.47 -1.61 -19.71
N THR A 626 26.42 -2.52 -19.50
CA THR A 626 27.64 -2.29 -18.72
C THR A 626 28.51 -1.19 -19.35
N SER A 627 29.05 -0.27 -18.54
CA SER A 627 29.91 0.82 -19.00
C SER A 627 31.10 0.32 -19.84
N GLY A 628 31.18 0.73 -21.12
CA GLY A 628 32.25 0.38 -22.06
C GLY A 628 31.78 -0.18 -23.42
N ALA A 629 30.50 -0.56 -23.55
CA ALA A 629 29.92 -0.94 -24.84
C ALA A 629 29.51 0.31 -25.63
N ASP A 630 30.37 0.75 -26.57
CA ASP A 630 30.10 1.94 -27.39
C ASP A 630 28.86 1.79 -28.31
N VAL A 631 28.46 0.55 -28.62
CA VAL A 631 27.26 0.18 -29.39
C VAL A 631 26.61 -1.05 -28.76
N VAL A 632 25.30 -0.99 -28.48
CA VAL A 632 24.51 -2.18 -28.11
C VAL A 632 23.89 -2.73 -29.39
N ASP A 633 24.34 -3.91 -29.84
CA ASP A 633 23.82 -4.59 -31.04
C ASP A 633 22.64 -5.50 -30.67
N VAL A 634 21.56 -5.45 -31.44
CA VAL A 634 20.41 -6.37 -31.28
C VAL A 634 20.71 -7.73 -31.91
N GLY A 635 21.59 -7.76 -32.91
CA GLY A 635 21.84 -8.94 -33.74
C GLY A 635 20.63 -9.29 -34.61
N ASN A 636 20.64 -10.50 -35.17
CA ASN A 636 19.56 -11.00 -36.05
C ASN A 636 18.88 -12.28 -35.50
N VAL A 637 19.27 -12.72 -34.31
CA VAL A 637 18.60 -13.82 -33.59
C VAL A 637 17.24 -13.36 -33.05
N LEU A 638 17.14 -12.16 -32.47
CA LEU A 638 15.85 -11.60 -32.08
C LEU A 638 15.11 -11.08 -33.32
N SER A 639 14.03 -11.76 -33.71
CA SER A 639 13.22 -11.39 -34.87
C SER A 639 12.25 -10.27 -34.53
N TYR A 640 11.40 -10.48 -33.52
CA TYR A 640 10.51 -9.45 -32.95
C TYR A 640 9.94 -9.89 -31.60
N VAL A 641 9.45 -8.93 -30.82
CA VAL A 641 8.54 -9.17 -29.68
C VAL A 641 7.15 -8.70 -30.09
N ALA A 642 6.14 -9.56 -30.04
CA ALA A 642 4.77 -9.12 -30.32
C ALA A 642 4.02 -8.76 -29.03
N VAL A 643 3.24 -7.69 -29.14
CA VAL A 643 2.38 -7.20 -28.06
C VAL A 643 0.98 -6.89 -28.59
N THR A 644 -0.03 -7.21 -27.80
CA THR A 644 -1.38 -6.72 -28.03
C THR A 644 -1.47 -5.26 -27.64
N VAL A 645 -1.92 -4.40 -28.55
CA VAL A 645 -2.10 -2.96 -28.31
C VAL A 645 -3.58 -2.58 -28.39
N PRO A 646 -4.02 -1.56 -27.63
CA PRO A 646 -5.42 -1.11 -27.66
C PRO A 646 -5.80 -0.53 -29.03
N PHE A 647 -7.10 -0.57 -29.32
CA PHE A 647 -7.68 0.10 -30.48
C PHE A 647 -7.44 1.62 -30.35
N GLY A 648 -6.65 2.20 -31.25
CA GLY A 648 -6.25 3.61 -31.18
C GLY A 648 -4.87 3.88 -30.55
N LEU A 649 -3.91 2.97 -30.73
CA LEU A 649 -2.49 3.21 -30.45
C LEU A 649 -2.07 4.60 -30.97
N ARG A 650 -1.53 5.46 -30.09
CA ARG A 650 -1.12 6.81 -30.45
C ARG A 650 0.27 6.78 -31.06
N VAL A 651 0.33 6.82 -32.40
CA VAL A 651 1.60 6.81 -33.15
C VAL A 651 2.56 7.91 -32.70
N SER A 652 2.06 9.08 -32.27
CA SER A 652 2.93 10.14 -31.75
C SER A 652 3.72 9.73 -30.51
N GLN A 653 3.15 8.89 -29.63
CA GLN A 653 3.83 8.40 -28.42
C GLN A 653 5.01 7.48 -28.76
N ILE A 654 4.97 6.77 -29.89
CA ILE A 654 6.08 5.94 -30.37
C ILE A 654 7.30 6.83 -30.63
N TYR A 655 7.13 7.86 -31.45
CA TYR A 655 8.22 8.80 -31.77
C TYR A 655 8.69 9.62 -30.56
N GLU A 656 7.76 10.10 -29.73
CA GLU A 656 8.08 10.87 -28.52
C GLU A 656 8.89 10.06 -27.51
N SER A 657 8.70 8.74 -27.46
CA SER A 657 9.48 7.83 -26.63
C SER A 657 10.83 7.41 -27.23
N GLY A 658 11.21 7.95 -28.40
CA GLY A 658 12.43 7.60 -29.12
C GLY A 658 12.34 6.30 -29.93
N GLY A 659 11.14 5.72 -30.04
CA GLY A 659 10.88 4.59 -30.91
C GLY A 659 10.68 5.02 -32.37
N GLU A 660 10.86 4.07 -33.28
CA GLU A 660 10.66 4.25 -34.71
C GLU A 660 9.45 3.42 -35.15
N LEU A 661 8.51 4.02 -35.89
CA LEU A 661 7.46 3.26 -36.56
C LEU A 661 7.93 2.88 -37.98
N LEU A 662 8.06 1.58 -38.23
CA LEU A 662 8.43 1.05 -39.55
C LEU A 662 7.21 0.83 -40.45
N TYR A 663 6.11 0.38 -39.86
CA TYR A 663 4.85 0.10 -40.55
C TYR A 663 3.67 0.23 -39.58
N GLY A 664 2.49 0.69 -40.05
CA GLY A 664 1.37 1.02 -39.14
C GLY A 664 -0.03 0.83 -39.72
N PHE A 665 -0.24 -0.12 -40.63
CA PHE A 665 -1.54 -0.38 -41.25
C PHE A 665 -2.05 -1.80 -40.94
N GLY A 666 -3.09 -1.93 -40.10
CA GLY A 666 -3.65 -3.22 -39.65
C GLY A 666 -2.82 -3.94 -38.56
N PHE A 667 -1.52 -3.69 -38.51
CA PHE A 667 -0.61 -3.99 -37.40
C PHE A 667 0.51 -2.93 -37.38
N PHE A 668 1.27 -2.88 -36.30
CA PHE A 668 2.36 -1.92 -36.11
C PHE A 668 3.69 -2.64 -36.01
N ASP A 669 4.62 -2.42 -36.94
CA ASP A 669 6.02 -2.80 -36.76
C ASP A 669 6.79 -1.56 -36.31
N MET A 670 7.49 -1.71 -35.19
CA MET A 670 8.18 -0.65 -34.50
C MET A 670 9.59 -1.11 -34.13
N ARG A 671 10.51 -0.15 -33.94
CA ARG A 671 11.73 -0.37 -33.18
C ARG A 671 11.66 0.45 -31.91
N SER A 672 12.06 -0.15 -30.80
CA SER A 672 12.28 0.59 -29.56
C SER A 672 13.56 1.43 -29.63
N PRO A 673 13.78 2.35 -28.67
CA PRO A 673 15.01 3.15 -28.58
C PRO A 673 16.29 2.30 -28.51
N GLY A 674 16.25 1.15 -27.84
CA GLY A 674 17.32 0.15 -27.81
C GLY A 674 17.45 -0.67 -29.09
N GLY A 675 16.69 -0.35 -30.14
CA GLY A 675 16.66 -1.04 -31.43
C GLY A 675 15.82 -2.30 -31.44
N ILE A 676 15.09 -2.62 -30.36
CA ILE A 676 14.35 -3.88 -30.23
C ILE A 676 13.19 -3.89 -31.23
N PRO A 677 13.10 -4.90 -32.11
CA PRO A 677 11.96 -5.03 -33.02
C PRO A 677 10.70 -5.42 -32.24
N VAL A 678 9.66 -4.59 -32.31
CA VAL A 678 8.38 -4.80 -31.61
C VAL A 678 7.22 -4.75 -32.59
N ARG A 679 6.35 -5.76 -32.52
CA ARG A 679 5.15 -5.90 -33.35
C ARG A 679 3.89 -5.70 -32.53
N GLY A 680 3.22 -4.56 -32.69
CA GLY A 680 1.92 -4.27 -32.09
C GLY A 680 0.77 -4.86 -32.90
N GLN A 681 -0.06 -5.69 -32.29
CA GLN A 681 -1.27 -6.24 -32.90
C GLN A 681 -2.51 -5.71 -32.19
N VAL A 682 -3.50 -5.25 -32.95
CA VAL A 682 -4.78 -4.82 -32.38
C VAL A 682 -5.63 -6.05 -32.15
N ALA A 683 -5.61 -6.56 -30.93
CA ALA A 683 -6.36 -7.74 -30.51
C ALA A 683 -6.85 -7.58 -29.06
N THR A 684 -7.56 -8.59 -28.55
CA THR A 684 -7.87 -8.69 -27.12
C THR A 684 -7.30 -10.00 -26.62
N ARG A 685 -6.27 -9.92 -25.77
CA ARG A 685 -5.61 -11.07 -25.16
C ARG A 685 -5.58 -10.92 -23.64
N ARG A 686 -5.55 -12.05 -22.91
CA ARG A 686 -5.38 -12.07 -21.45
C ARG A 686 -4.08 -11.40 -21.03
N ASP A 687 -2.98 -11.83 -21.64
CA ASP A 687 -1.65 -11.25 -21.47
C ASP A 687 -1.29 -10.50 -22.75
N PRO A 688 -1.21 -9.15 -22.70
CA PRO A 688 -0.80 -8.37 -23.86
C PRO A 688 0.63 -8.61 -24.31
N LEU A 689 1.53 -9.13 -23.47
CA LEU A 689 2.84 -9.57 -23.95
C LEU A 689 2.70 -10.95 -24.60
N GLU A 690 2.77 -11.00 -25.93
CA GLU A 690 2.25 -12.16 -26.65
C GLU A 690 3.30 -13.24 -26.90
N VAL A 691 4.39 -12.83 -27.55
CA VAL A 691 5.39 -13.76 -28.07
C VAL A 691 6.73 -13.09 -28.29
N VAL A 692 7.81 -13.84 -28.09
CA VAL A 692 9.14 -13.51 -28.61
C VAL A 692 9.47 -14.43 -29.77
N ALA A 693 9.86 -13.86 -30.91
CA ALA A 693 10.27 -14.61 -32.09
C ALA A 693 11.80 -14.65 -32.18
N LEU A 694 12.35 -15.87 -32.28
CA LEU A 694 13.79 -16.14 -32.32
C LEU A 694 14.14 -16.87 -33.62
N ASN A 695 15.10 -16.33 -34.36
CA ASN A 695 15.67 -16.96 -35.53
C ASN A 695 16.71 -18.02 -35.12
N VAL A 696 16.57 -19.23 -35.65
CA VAL A 696 17.45 -20.36 -35.38
C VAL A 696 17.90 -21.04 -36.66
N LYS A 697 19.06 -21.71 -36.61
CA LYS A 697 19.60 -22.46 -37.77
C LYS A 697 18.71 -23.67 -38.10
N ASN A 698 18.32 -24.43 -37.09
CA ASN A 698 17.50 -25.63 -37.25
C ASN A 698 16.37 -25.66 -36.22
N VAL A 699 15.15 -25.33 -36.67
CA VAL A 699 13.96 -25.25 -35.81
C VAL A 699 13.67 -26.58 -35.12
N ARG A 700 13.86 -27.72 -35.79
CA ARG A 700 13.55 -29.04 -35.21
C ARG A 700 14.49 -29.42 -34.08
N GLU A 701 15.76 -29.06 -34.17
CA GLU A 701 16.74 -29.34 -33.11
C GLU A 701 16.54 -28.41 -31.91
N ALA A 702 16.27 -27.12 -32.17
CA ALA A 702 15.93 -26.14 -31.14
C ALA A 702 14.63 -26.52 -30.39
N GLU A 703 13.59 -26.92 -31.13
CA GLU A 703 12.33 -27.44 -30.59
C GLU A 703 12.58 -28.65 -29.69
N LYS A 704 13.26 -29.69 -30.20
CA LYS A 704 13.56 -30.90 -29.42
C LYS A 704 14.31 -30.58 -28.14
N PHE A 705 15.28 -29.66 -28.20
CA PHE A 705 16.03 -29.24 -27.03
C PHE A 705 15.14 -28.54 -26.00
N LEU A 706 14.39 -27.50 -26.39
CA LEU A 706 13.56 -26.74 -25.45
C LEU A 706 12.43 -27.58 -24.85
N VAL A 707 11.85 -28.51 -25.62
CA VAL A 707 10.88 -29.49 -25.13
C VAL A 707 11.53 -30.40 -24.07
N ALA A 708 12.71 -30.95 -24.35
CA ALA A 708 13.39 -31.87 -23.43
C ALA A 708 13.91 -31.18 -22.16
N GLU A 709 14.47 -29.98 -22.28
CA GLU A 709 15.12 -29.26 -21.19
C GLU A 709 14.14 -28.52 -20.29
N TYR A 710 13.10 -27.91 -20.88
CA TYR A 710 12.18 -27.03 -20.14
C TYR A 710 10.75 -27.56 -20.09
N GLY A 711 10.39 -28.57 -20.89
CA GLY A 711 9.02 -29.11 -20.93
C GLY A 711 8.04 -28.27 -21.74
N PHE A 712 8.51 -27.52 -22.75
CA PHE A 712 7.62 -26.81 -23.66
C PHE A 712 6.73 -27.79 -24.46
N GLU A 713 5.49 -27.38 -24.72
CA GLU A 713 4.67 -27.94 -25.79
C GLU A 713 4.89 -27.14 -27.08
N SER A 714 4.63 -27.77 -28.24
CA SER A 714 4.90 -27.18 -29.55
C SER A 714 3.74 -27.35 -30.52
N VAL A 715 3.38 -26.27 -31.21
CA VAL A 715 2.37 -26.24 -32.27
C VAL A 715 2.84 -25.41 -33.46
N LYS A 716 2.08 -25.45 -34.57
CA LYS A 716 2.27 -24.49 -35.66
C LYS A 716 1.90 -23.08 -35.16
N PRO A 717 2.63 -22.03 -35.59
CA PRO A 717 2.24 -20.65 -35.30
C PRO A 717 0.79 -20.40 -35.67
N LEU A 718 0.08 -19.67 -34.81
CA LEU A 718 -1.35 -19.43 -34.97
C LEU A 718 -1.65 -18.45 -36.10
N ASP A 719 -0.76 -17.47 -36.35
CA ASP A 719 -0.83 -16.45 -37.41
C ASP A 719 -2.27 -15.92 -37.65
N ALA A 720 -2.97 -15.63 -36.54
CA ALA A 720 -4.41 -15.34 -36.57
C ALA A 720 -4.76 -13.96 -37.17
N ASN A 721 -3.81 -13.02 -37.20
CA ASN A 721 -3.99 -11.71 -37.80
C ASN A 721 -3.69 -11.75 -39.31
N SER A 722 -4.71 -11.53 -40.13
CA SER A 722 -4.60 -11.52 -41.59
C SER A 722 -3.74 -10.39 -42.15
N TYR A 723 -3.55 -9.31 -41.39
CA TYR A 723 -2.75 -8.16 -41.80
C TYR A 723 -1.26 -8.32 -41.45
N ALA A 724 -0.94 -9.12 -40.43
CA ALA A 724 0.44 -9.31 -40.01
C ALA A 724 1.18 -10.32 -40.92
N PRO A 725 2.49 -10.14 -41.17
CA PRO A 725 3.29 -11.11 -41.91
C PRO A 725 3.24 -12.48 -41.25
N LYS A 726 2.90 -13.50 -42.03
CA LYS A 726 2.87 -14.88 -41.54
C LYS A 726 4.26 -15.36 -41.16
N SER A 727 4.30 -16.24 -40.15
CA SER A 727 5.54 -16.86 -39.72
C SER A 727 6.15 -17.69 -40.87
N PRO A 728 7.48 -17.69 -41.06
CA PRO A 728 8.09 -18.44 -42.16
C PRO A 728 7.76 -19.94 -42.09
N ASN A 729 7.62 -20.57 -43.26
CA ASN A 729 7.33 -22.01 -43.33
C ASN A 729 8.36 -22.84 -42.55
N GLY A 730 7.87 -23.70 -41.65
CA GLY A 730 8.72 -24.51 -40.78
C GLY A 730 8.93 -23.93 -39.38
N SER A 731 8.38 -22.75 -39.08
CA SER A 731 8.39 -22.17 -37.72
C SER A 731 7.55 -23.00 -36.73
N ARG A 732 7.86 -22.85 -35.43
CA ARG A 732 7.17 -23.53 -34.32
C ARG A 732 6.88 -22.56 -33.18
N LEU A 733 5.68 -22.64 -32.64
CA LEU A 733 5.24 -21.89 -31.45
C LEU A 733 5.35 -22.80 -30.23
N LEU A 734 6.10 -22.35 -29.23
CA LEU A 734 6.34 -23.04 -27.97
C LEU A 734 5.60 -22.35 -26.83
N TYR A 735 4.96 -23.12 -25.96
CA TYR A 735 4.20 -22.65 -24.80
C TYR A 735 4.20 -23.68 -23.66
N PHE A 736 3.83 -23.28 -22.45
CA PHE A 736 3.67 -24.21 -21.31
C PHE A 736 2.22 -24.53 -20.98
N THR A 737 1.37 -23.50 -20.89
CA THR A 737 -0.02 -23.69 -20.46
C THR A 737 -1.01 -23.44 -21.59
N SER A 738 -0.91 -22.30 -22.28
CA SER A 738 -1.85 -21.96 -23.35
C SER A 738 -1.21 -21.09 -24.43
N PRO A 739 -1.30 -21.49 -25.71
CA PRO A 739 -0.72 -20.71 -26.80
C PRO A 739 -1.44 -19.37 -27.05
N THR A 740 -2.64 -19.18 -26.50
CA THR A 740 -3.48 -17.98 -26.69
C THR A 740 -3.69 -17.14 -25.43
N LYS A 741 -3.41 -17.68 -24.23
CA LYS A 741 -3.63 -16.96 -22.95
C LYS A 741 -2.34 -16.56 -22.22
N THR A 742 -1.18 -17.11 -22.60
CA THR A 742 0.10 -16.87 -21.92
C THR A 742 1.16 -16.37 -22.89
N PHE A 743 2.22 -15.72 -22.40
CA PHE A 743 3.39 -15.39 -23.20
C PHE A 743 4.03 -16.65 -23.79
N THR A 744 4.59 -16.55 -25.00
CA THR A 744 5.07 -17.71 -25.79
C THR A 744 6.38 -17.42 -26.52
N VAL A 745 7.00 -18.44 -27.10
CA VAL A 745 8.22 -18.32 -27.93
C VAL A 745 7.93 -18.86 -29.33
N ILE A 746 8.28 -18.14 -30.39
CA ILE A 746 8.29 -18.68 -31.76
C ILE A 746 9.73 -18.91 -32.19
N LEU A 747 10.02 -20.11 -32.68
CA LEU A 747 11.26 -20.44 -33.38
C LEU A 747 11.05 -20.32 -34.88
N GLN A 748 11.89 -19.52 -35.54
CA GLN A 748 11.82 -19.25 -36.98
C GLN A 748 13.08 -19.75 -37.70
N PRO A 749 12.95 -20.34 -38.90
CA PRO A 749 14.10 -20.73 -39.69
C PRO A 749 14.79 -19.49 -40.26
N TRP A 750 16.08 -19.33 -39.99
CA TRP A 750 16.89 -18.29 -40.62
C TRP A 750 17.28 -18.70 -42.04
N ARG A 751 16.90 -17.90 -43.04
CA ARG A 751 17.11 -18.22 -44.46
C ARG A 751 17.95 -17.19 -45.21
N GLU A 752 18.39 -16.15 -44.53
CA GLU A 752 19.21 -15.11 -45.15
C GLU A 752 20.69 -15.54 -45.26
N LYS A 753 21.41 -14.89 -46.18
CA LYS A 753 22.84 -15.17 -46.43
C LYS A 753 23.75 -14.67 -45.30
N THR A 754 23.26 -13.78 -44.45
CA THR A 754 23.98 -13.23 -43.31
C THR A 754 24.08 -14.26 -42.18
N PRO A 755 25.23 -14.37 -41.48
CA PRO A 755 25.36 -15.32 -40.39
C PRO A 755 24.47 -14.93 -39.21
N LEU A 756 23.86 -15.93 -38.56
CA LEU A 756 23.13 -15.75 -37.29
C LEU A 756 24.08 -15.30 -36.20
N ARG A 757 23.75 -14.19 -35.53
CA ARG A 757 24.49 -13.60 -34.42
C ARG A 757 23.51 -13.11 -33.36
N LEU A 758 23.70 -13.60 -32.14
CA LEU A 758 23.05 -13.04 -30.95
C LEU A 758 23.74 -11.70 -30.64
N GLY A 759 22.96 -10.63 -30.58
CA GLY A 759 23.46 -9.33 -30.14
C GLY A 759 23.50 -9.24 -28.61
N ASP A 760 23.98 -8.10 -28.11
CA ASP A 760 24.10 -7.80 -26.68
C ASP A 760 22.77 -7.34 -26.04
N THR A 761 21.78 -6.94 -26.85
CA THR A 761 20.51 -6.42 -26.35
C THR A 761 19.67 -7.49 -25.66
N LEU A 762 19.50 -8.68 -26.26
CA LEU A 762 18.70 -9.76 -25.66
C LEU A 762 19.54 -10.52 -24.63
N ARG A 763 19.26 -10.31 -23.34
CA ARG A 763 19.93 -11.02 -22.24
C ARG A 763 19.32 -12.38 -21.94
N GLY A 764 18.07 -12.60 -22.31
CA GLY A 764 17.47 -13.93 -22.27
C GLY A 764 15.96 -13.97 -22.15
N VAL A 765 15.44 -15.20 -22.18
CA VAL A 765 14.04 -15.53 -21.93
C VAL A 765 13.94 -16.12 -20.52
N VAL A 766 13.01 -15.60 -19.72
CA VAL A 766 12.86 -15.99 -18.31
C VAL A 766 11.82 -17.09 -18.20
N VAL A 767 12.21 -18.23 -17.61
CA VAL A 767 11.34 -19.36 -17.30
C VAL A 767 11.23 -19.48 -15.77
N ALA A 768 10.04 -19.31 -15.22
CA ALA A 768 9.79 -19.62 -13.82
C ALA A 768 9.56 -21.13 -13.70
N ARG A 769 10.46 -21.82 -12.98
CA ARG A 769 10.39 -23.27 -12.76
C ARG A 769 9.61 -23.58 -11.48
N GLY A 770 8.65 -24.48 -11.61
CA GLY A 770 7.79 -24.96 -10.52
C GLY A 770 8.42 -26.08 -9.67
N GLY A 771 7.75 -26.45 -8.58
CA GLY A 771 8.18 -27.52 -7.66
C GLY A 771 9.38 -27.14 -6.76
N ASP A 772 10.19 -28.13 -6.36
CA ASP A 772 11.35 -27.97 -5.45
C ASP A 772 12.58 -27.31 -6.13
N PHE A 773 12.38 -26.60 -7.24
CA PHE A 773 13.48 -25.98 -7.98
C PHE A 773 14.07 -24.81 -7.19
N ALA A 774 15.24 -25.01 -6.58
CA ALA A 774 15.80 -24.10 -5.58
C ALA A 774 16.87 -23.12 -6.11
N ARG A 775 17.35 -23.26 -7.35
CA ARG A 775 18.51 -22.49 -7.85
C ARG A 775 18.26 -21.90 -9.23
N ALA A 776 18.50 -20.60 -9.38
CA ALA A 776 18.51 -20.00 -10.70
C ALA A 776 19.63 -20.60 -11.57
N ASP A 777 19.31 -20.93 -12.81
CA ASP A 777 20.28 -21.39 -13.81
C ASP A 777 20.11 -20.61 -15.11
N VAL A 778 21.16 -20.63 -15.94
CA VAL A 778 21.15 -19.99 -17.25
C VAL A 778 21.76 -20.97 -18.24
N VAL A 779 20.98 -21.36 -19.24
CA VAL A 779 21.44 -22.26 -20.30
C VAL A 779 21.44 -21.50 -21.63
N ALA A 780 22.61 -21.36 -22.23
CA ALA A 780 22.80 -20.77 -23.56
C ALA A 780 23.28 -21.87 -24.52
N ASP A 781 22.35 -22.42 -25.31
CA ASP A 781 22.65 -23.56 -26.19
C ASP A 781 22.77 -23.13 -27.67
N PRO A 782 23.79 -23.59 -28.42
CA PRO A 782 23.96 -23.27 -29.83
C PRO A 782 22.78 -23.65 -30.73
N ARG A 783 22.00 -24.67 -30.37
CA ARG A 783 20.79 -25.08 -31.10
C ARG A 783 19.74 -23.96 -31.13
N VAL A 784 19.71 -23.14 -30.08
CA VAL A 784 18.84 -21.96 -29.94
C VAL A 784 19.62 -20.67 -30.21
N ALA A 785 20.64 -20.75 -31.07
CA ALA A 785 21.52 -19.65 -31.45
C ALA A 785 22.21 -18.95 -30.27
N GLY A 786 22.40 -19.65 -29.15
CA GLY A 786 23.06 -19.14 -27.94
C GLY A 786 22.18 -18.23 -27.08
N VAL A 787 20.88 -18.09 -27.35
CA VAL A 787 19.97 -17.31 -26.51
C VAL A 787 19.93 -17.89 -25.10
N PRO A 788 20.21 -17.10 -24.06
CA PRO A 788 20.13 -17.59 -22.68
C PRO A 788 18.67 -17.81 -22.26
N PHE A 789 18.34 -19.02 -21.84
CA PHE A 789 17.10 -19.31 -21.11
C PHE A 789 17.42 -19.33 -19.62
N GLN A 790 16.86 -18.37 -18.89
CA GLN A 790 17.13 -18.14 -17.47
C GLN A 790 16.04 -18.82 -16.66
N SER A 791 16.34 -19.92 -15.98
CA SER A 791 15.39 -20.48 -15.02
C SER A 791 15.47 -19.72 -13.72
N ARG A 792 14.32 -19.35 -13.18
CA ARG A 792 14.19 -18.76 -11.86
C ARG A 792 13.24 -19.61 -11.01
N PRO A 793 13.51 -19.77 -9.70
CA PRO A 793 12.54 -20.37 -8.81
C PRO A 793 11.26 -19.54 -8.82
N LEU A 794 10.10 -20.18 -8.72
CA LEU A 794 8.88 -19.47 -8.30
C LEU A 794 9.11 -18.97 -6.88
N ALA A 795 9.32 -17.65 -6.71
CA ALA A 795 9.44 -17.12 -5.36
C ALA A 795 8.07 -17.24 -4.63
N PRO A 796 8.05 -17.46 -3.31
CA PRO A 796 6.82 -17.67 -2.54
C PRO A 796 5.80 -16.53 -2.70
N GLU A 797 6.27 -15.32 -2.96
CA GLU A 797 5.45 -14.12 -3.24
C GLU A 797 4.71 -14.14 -4.59
N PHE A 798 5.07 -15.05 -5.51
CA PHE A 798 4.36 -15.27 -6.78
C PHE A 798 3.28 -16.37 -6.69
N ILE A 799 3.20 -17.10 -5.56
CA ILE A 799 2.26 -18.21 -5.33
C ILE A 799 0.99 -17.73 -4.69
#